data_AF-A0A4P5VVR3-F1
#
_entry.id   AF-A0A4P5VVR3-F1
#
_cell.length_a   1.000
_cell.length_b   1.000
_cell.length_c   1.000
_cell.angle_alpha   90.00
_cell.angle_beta   90.00
_cell.angle_gamma   90.00
#
_symmetry.space_group_name_H-M   'P 1'
#
loop_
_entity.id
_entity.type
_entity.pdbx_description
1 polymer ?
#
loop_
_entity_poly.entity_id
_entity_poly.type
_entity_poly.pdbx_seq_one_letter_code
_entity_poly.pdbx_strand_id
1 'polypeptide(L)'
;MSSASPSSFVVLKFGGTSVSSLVRWQTIASLIRRRQEEGFRVVVVCSAVSGVSNLLERLLPEAVAGTAAGTLHAIRSRHESLAAELGVPLGTATAELEEVERIASGVALLGEFGPRLQARVMATGELMSTRLGAAWLQSEGVSAEWRDARELLSSEEGPNESRHFLSATCPCAPDATMQQALSSVVITQGFIARDAAGRTVLLGRGGSDTSAAYLAAKLSASRLEIWTDVAGMYTADPRVVPHARLLRRLHFDEAQELAATGAKVLHPRSISPCRDAGIPLWIRSTPEPEVEGTILGSGAASGARVRAITARSGILLLSMETLGMWQEPGFLARAFAVLARHGLSVDLVATSESNVTVSLDSLANALDARVLDAAVAELRGLSDVRVIGPCAAVSLVGRQIRSILHEIGPALEAFAEHRIHLVSQAASDLNLTVVVDEDQASRLVLALHQRLLEGGDATDLGPAWRPPVASEPGWWTARRDALLSAAAVGTPVYVHDLAGVREQVSAVRKLPLDRRFFAMKACPVPEVVAAIAGAGLGLECVSAGEIALARSVAPTSELLFTPNVASRAEYVEAIAAGAQLTVDSEFPLRAWPELFSGRDILLRIDPGEGRGHHRHVRTAGGASKFGLLPDAVPALAALAAQVGARIIGVHAHAGSGVNDPGAWAETAEFLLGFRDILPDLRILDLGGGLGIPYRPGDPRLDLAAVAASLAPIRAKAPGLGLWMEPGRFLVAEAGALLVRVTQVRRKGERCFVGVDAGMNALLRPALYGAWHPIVNLSRRVGASVVCDVVGPICESADVLGRDRTLTDPQEGDVLLIGLAGAYGLAMASTYNSRALPRSVVFG
;
A
#
# COMPACT_ATOMS: atom_id res chain seq x y z
N MET A 1 -43.78 -15.65 -22.24
CA MET A 1 -42.33 -15.36 -22.16
C MET A 1 -41.85 -15.14 -23.59
N SER A 2 -41.75 -13.89 -24.02
CA SER A 2 -41.31 -13.53 -25.38
C SER A 2 -39.79 -13.66 -25.44
N SER A 3 -39.27 -14.57 -26.25
CA SER A 3 -37.84 -14.68 -26.54
C SER A 3 -37.42 -13.47 -27.38
N ALA A 4 -36.99 -12.41 -26.71
CA ALA A 4 -36.35 -11.28 -27.37
C ALA A 4 -35.13 -11.78 -28.15
N SER A 5 -35.04 -11.44 -29.43
CA SER A 5 -33.84 -11.62 -30.25
C SER A 5 -32.62 -11.06 -29.51
N PRO A 6 -31.47 -11.78 -29.48
CA PRO A 6 -30.29 -11.30 -28.77
C PRO A 6 -29.89 -9.92 -29.27
N SER A 7 -29.76 -8.96 -28.35
CA SER A 7 -29.34 -7.59 -28.68
C SER A 7 -27.97 -7.60 -29.34
N SER A 8 -27.82 -6.77 -30.37
CA SER A 8 -26.59 -6.65 -31.15
C SER A 8 -25.52 -5.78 -30.49
N PHE A 9 -25.71 -5.26 -29.28
CA PHE A 9 -24.75 -4.36 -28.63
C PHE A 9 -23.87 -5.03 -27.58
N VAL A 10 -22.62 -4.59 -27.51
CA VAL A 10 -21.72 -4.75 -26.35
C VAL A 10 -21.20 -3.38 -25.92
N VAL A 11 -21.18 -3.13 -24.61
CA VAL A 11 -20.61 -1.89 -24.06
C VAL A 11 -19.25 -2.23 -23.44
N LEU A 12 -18.21 -1.50 -23.82
CA LEU A 12 -16.85 -1.63 -23.29
C LEU A 12 -16.48 -0.36 -22.53
N LYS A 13 -16.18 -0.48 -21.23
CA LYS A 13 -15.74 0.66 -20.42
C LYS A 13 -14.25 0.54 -20.13
N PHE A 14 -13.51 1.62 -20.34
CA PHE A 14 -12.08 1.71 -20.02
C PHE A 14 -11.82 2.78 -18.96
N GLY A 15 -11.10 2.39 -17.90
CA GLY A 15 -10.66 3.32 -16.84
C GLY A 15 -9.52 4.24 -17.27
N GLY A 16 -9.16 5.22 -16.44
CA GLY A 16 -8.17 6.24 -16.81
C GLY A 16 -6.79 5.69 -17.17
N THR A 17 -6.30 4.68 -16.44
CA THR A 17 -5.04 3.98 -16.77
C THR A 17 -5.09 3.24 -18.10
N SER A 18 -6.28 2.83 -18.54
CA SER A 18 -6.51 2.11 -19.80
C SER A 18 -6.61 3.04 -21.01
N VAL A 19 -6.59 4.35 -20.84
CA VAL A 19 -6.64 5.33 -21.94
C VAL A 19 -5.44 6.28 -21.93
N SER A 20 -4.41 5.98 -21.13
CA SER A 20 -3.26 6.85 -20.87
C SER A 20 -2.03 6.61 -21.74
N SER A 21 -2.02 5.64 -22.66
CA SER A 21 -0.86 5.35 -23.52
C SER A 21 -1.29 4.70 -24.84
N LEU A 22 -0.42 4.77 -25.84
CA LEU A 22 -0.62 4.16 -27.16
C LEU A 22 -0.83 2.65 -27.07
N VAL A 23 -0.03 1.95 -26.26
CA VAL A 23 -0.14 0.48 -26.07
C VAL A 23 -1.55 0.08 -25.60
N ARG A 24 -2.15 0.92 -24.74
CA ARG A 24 -3.52 0.69 -24.26
C ARG A 24 -4.56 0.97 -25.34
N TRP A 25 -4.38 2.03 -26.11
CA TRP A 25 -5.25 2.34 -27.25
C TRP A 25 -5.18 1.26 -28.35
N GLN A 26 -4.00 0.68 -28.61
CA GLN A 26 -3.83 -0.51 -29.47
C GLN A 26 -4.65 -1.71 -28.96
N THR A 27 -4.65 -1.92 -27.64
CA THR A 27 -5.48 -2.95 -27.01
C THR A 27 -6.97 -2.66 -27.23
N ILE A 28 -7.40 -1.41 -27.02
CA ILE A 28 -8.80 -0.97 -27.26
C ILE A 28 -9.21 -1.24 -28.72
N ALA A 29 -8.39 -0.85 -29.70
CA ALA A 29 -8.67 -1.09 -31.12
C ALA A 29 -8.80 -2.59 -31.43
N SER A 30 -7.90 -3.42 -30.88
CA SER A 30 -7.97 -4.88 -31.04
C SER A 30 -9.25 -5.46 -30.45
N LEU A 31 -9.69 -4.98 -29.28
CA LEU A 31 -10.91 -5.44 -28.63
C LEU A 31 -12.16 -5.04 -29.43
N ILE A 32 -12.20 -3.82 -29.96
CA ILE A 32 -13.30 -3.35 -30.83
C ILE A 32 -13.43 -4.29 -32.04
N ARG A 33 -12.34 -4.54 -32.77
CA ARG A 33 -12.35 -5.40 -33.96
C ARG A 33 -12.83 -6.82 -33.63
N ARG A 34 -12.30 -7.42 -32.57
CA ARG A 34 -12.72 -8.77 -32.10
C ARG A 34 -14.22 -8.84 -31.80
N ARG A 35 -14.80 -7.80 -31.20
CA ARG A 35 -16.25 -7.75 -30.92
C ARG A 35 -17.10 -7.53 -32.17
N GLN A 36 -16.60 -6.77 -33.14
CA GLN A 36 -17.26 -6.64 -34.45
C GLN A 36 -17.25 -7.96 -35.22
N GLU A 37 -16.16 -8.74 -35.15
CA GLU A 37 -16.08 -10.09 -35.73
C GLU A 37 -17.06 -11.08 -35.07
N GLU A 38 -17.32 -10.92 -33.77
CA GLU A 38 -18.38 -11.63 -33.05
C GLU A 38 -19.81 -11.19 -33.46
N GLY A 39 -19.95 -10.18 -34.33
CA GLY A 39 -21.23 -9.67 -34.83
C GLY A 39 -21.86 -8.55 -34.00
N PHE A 40 -21.13 -7.98 -33.03
CA PHE A 40 -21.65 -6.92 -32.17
C PHE A 40 -21.37 -5.52 -32.70
N ARG A 41 -22.31 -4.61 -32.45
CA ARG A 41 -22.12 -3.16 -32.41
C ARG A 41 -21.48 -2.79 -31.06
N VAL A 42 -20.45 -1.96 -31.09
CA VAL A 42 -19.59 -1.70 -29.95
C VAL A 42 -19.76 -0.26 -29.47
N VAL A 43 -20.08 -0.07 -28.18
CA VAL A 43 -20.07 1.25 -27.54
C VAL A 43 -18.93 1.31 -26.53
N VAL A 44 -17.97 2.19 -26.78
CA VAL A 44 -16.78 2.39 -25.97
C VAL A 44 -16.98 3.60 -25.06
N VAL A 45 -16.88 3.39 -23.75
CA VAL A 45 -17.04 4.41 -22.71
C VAL A 45 -15.70 4.63 -22.03
N CYS A 46 -15.13 5.82 -22.14
CA CYS A 46 -13.82 6.12 -21.56
C CYS A 46 -13.91 7.11 -20.39
N SER A 47 -13.09 6.86 -19.36
CA SER A 47 -12.77 7.85 -18.33
C SER A 47 -11.73 8.87 -18.83
N ALA A 48 -11.52 9.95 -18.07
CA ALA A 48 -10.40 10.86 -18.30
C ALA A 48 -9.04 10.12 -18.17
N VAL A 49 -8.00 10.68 -18.79
CA VAL A 49 -6.61 10.19 -18.66
C VAL A 49 -6.23 10.10 -17.17
N SER A 50 -5.51 9.03 -16.80
CA SER A 50 -5.08 8.80 -15.41
C SER A 50 -4.58 10.08 -14.73
N GLY A 51 -5.15 10.38 -13.56
CA GLY A 51 -4.86 11.55 -12.71
C GLY A 51 -5.35 12.92 -13.18
N VAL A 52 -5.97 13.05 -14.37
CA VAL A 52 -6.55 14.32 -14.84
C VAL A 52 -7.74 14.76 -14.00
N SER A 53 -8.65 13.84 -13.65
CA SER A 53 -9.81 14.19 -12.81
C SER A 53 -9.41 14.78 -11.45
N ASN A 54 -8.34 14.26 -10.83
CA ASN A 54 -7.80 14.80 -9.58
C ASN A 54 -7.20 16.21 -9.76
N LEU A 55 -6.59 16.48 -10.92
CA LEU A 55 -6.09 17.81 -11.24
C LEU A 55 -7.26 18.80 -11.42
N LEU A 56 -8.30 18.38 -12.15
CA LEU A 56 -9.51 19.20 -12.37
C LEU A 56 -10.27 19.48 -11.06
N GLU A 57 -10.30 18.52 -10.13
CA GLU A 57 -10.93 18.70 -8.81
C GLU A 57 -10.21 19.74 -7.96
N ARG A 58 -8.86 19.75 -7.98
CA ARG A 58 -8.03 20.74 -7.27
C ARG A 58 -7.98 22.11 -7.94
N LEU A 59 -8.20 22.16 -9.25
CA LEU A 59 -8.05 23.36 -10.06
C LEU A 59 -8.92 24.53 -9.56
N LEU A 60 -10.19 24.28 -9.26
CA LEU A 60 -11.11 25.36 -8.86
C LEU A 60 -10.78 25.94 -7.47
N PRO A 61 -10.52 25.14 -6.42
CA PRO A 61 -9.96 25.65 -5.16
C PRO A 61 -8.66 26.45 -5.33
N GLU A 62 -7.73 25.95 -6.15
CA GLU A 62 -6.47 26.64 -6.42
C GLU A 62 -6.67 27.93 -7.22
N ALA A 63 -7.67 27.99 -8.09
CA ALA A 63 -8.02 29.20 -8.85
C ALA A 63 -8.52 30.30 -7.91
N VAL A 64 -9.38 29.95 -6.94
CA VAL A 64 -9.80 30.88 -5.88
C VAL A 64 -8.60 31.39 -5.07
N ALA A 65 -7.63 30.52 -4.80
CA ALA A 65 -6.40 30.88 -4.08
C ALA A 65 -5.33 31.58 -4.95
N GLY A 66 -5.57 31.79 -6.25
CA GLY A 66 -4.60 32.40 -7.18
C GLY A 66 -3.38 31.52 -7.51
N THR A 67 -3.45 30.21 -7.30
CA THR A 67 -2.33 29.25 -7.46
C THR A 67 -2.53 28.20 -8.56
N ALA A 68 -3.62 28.30 -9.34
CA ALA A 68 -4.01 27.31 -10.37
C ALA A 68 -3.05 27.13 -11.56
N ALA A 69 -2.08 28.03 -11.78
CA ALA A 69 -1.23 28.01 -12.97
C ALA A 69 -0.45 26.70 -13.14
N GLY A 70 0.09 26.14 -12.04
CA GLY A 70 0.81 24.87 -12.07
C GLY A 70 -0.10 23.68 -12.44
N THR A 71 -1.31 23.67 -11.91
CA THR A 71 -2.30 22.61 -12.20
C THR A 71 -2.81 22.67 -13.64
N LEU A 72 -3.06 23.87 -14.19
CA LEU A 72 -3.40 24.05 -15.60
C LEU A 72 -2.29 23.52 -16.52
N HIS A 73 -1.04 23.87 -16.22
CA HIS A 73 0.11 23.37 -16.98
C HIS A 73 0.21 21.84 -16.93
N ALA A 74 -0.01 21.23 -15.76
CA ALA A 74 0.00 19.78 -15.61
C ALA A 74 -1.12 19.08 -16.39
N ILE A 75 -2.33 19.67 -16.44
CA ILE A 75 -3.44 19.15 -17.25
C ILE A 75 -3.07 19.19 -18.73
N ARG A 76 -2.59 20.34 -19.21
CA ARG A 76 -2.17 20.54 -20.61
C ARG A 76 -1.06 19.56 -21.01
N SER A 77 0.01 19.49 -20.22
CA SER A 77 1.17 18.63 -20.48
C SER A 77 0.79 17.14 -20.61
N ARG A 78 -0.14 16.64 -19.78
CA ARG A 78 -0.62 15.25 -19.89
C ARG A 78 -1.32 14.95 -21.21
N HIS A 79 -2.16 15.87 -21.68
CA HIS A 79 -2.86 15.70 -22.96
C HIS A 79 -1.92 15.90 -24.16
N GLU A 80 -0.97 16.83 -24.07
CA GLU A 80 0.10 17.00 -25.06
C GLU A 80 0.94 15.73 -25.20
N SER A 81 1.36 15.14 -24.08
CA SER A 81 2.12 13.88 -24.09
C SER A 81 1.33 12.75 -24.72
N LEU A 82 0.04 12.59 -24.38
CA LEU A 82 -0.80 11.54 -24.96
C LEU A 82 -1.03 11.78 -26.47
N ALA A 83 -1.33 13.01 -26.87
CA ALA A 83 -1.51 13.37 -28.27
C ALA A 83 -0.25 13.07 -29.10
N ALA A 84 0.92 13.41 -28.57
CA ALA A 84 2.21 13.11 -29.19
C ALA A 84 2.47 11.59 -29.30
N GLU A 85 2.18 10.82 -28.25
CA GLU A 85 2.34 9.36 -28.26
C GLU A 85 1.41 8.68 -29.26
N LEU A 86 0.17 9.17 -29.37
CA LEU A 86 -0.83 8.68 -30.35
C LEU A 86 -0.54 9.18 -31.77
N GLY A 87 0.30 10.19 -31.96
CA GLY A 87 0.53 10.81 -33.27
C GLY A 87 -0.69 11.59 -33.80
N VAL A 88 -1.54 12.10 -32.91
CA VAL A 88 -2.72 12.93 -33.27
C VAL A 88 -2.51 14.39 -32.87
N PRO A 89 -3.05 15.36 -33.64
CA PRO A 89 -2.94 16.77 -33.27
C PRO A 89 -3.68 17.09 -31.97
N LEU A 90 -3.03 17.82 -31.06
CA LEU A 90 -3.68 18.38 -29.86
C LEU A 90 -4.88 19.28 -30.21
N GLY A 91 -4.88 19.86 -31.43
CA GLY A 91 -5.99 20.63 -31.99
C GLY A 91 -7.36 19.96 -31.86
N THR A 92 -7.40 18.63 -31.74
CA THR A 92 -8.62 17.85 -31.50
C THR A 92 -9.23 18.05 -30.11
N ALA A 93 -8.48 18.52 -29.11
CA ALA A 93 -8.92 18.72 -27.72
C ALA A 93 -8.73 20.17 -27.23
N THR A 94 -8.35 21.09 -28.11
CA THR A 94 -8.02 22.48 -27.76
C THR A 94 -9.21 23.23 -27.17
N ALA A 95 -10.42 23.03 -27.71
CA ALA A 95 -11.61 23.74 -27.23
C ALA A 95 -11.90 23.46 -25.75
N GLU A 96 -11.72 22.21 -25.31
CA GLU A 96 -11.89 21.82 -23.91
C GLU A 96 -10.79 22.40 -23.01
N LEU A 97 -9.53 22.46 -23.48
CA LEU A 97 -8.44 23.10 -22.73
C LEU A 97 -8.69 24.60 -22.55
N GLU A 98 -9.08 25.29 -23.62
CA GLU A 98 -9.42 26.72 -23.58
C GLU A 98 -10.62 26.98 -22.66
N GLU A 99 -11.61 26.09 -22.64
CA GLU A 99 -12.76 26.18 -21.73
C GLU A 99 -12.33 26.09 -20.26
N VAL A 100 -11.45 25.15 -19.91
CA VAL A 100 -10.93 25.00 -18.55
C VAL A 100 -10.14 26.23 -18.12
N GLU A 101 -9.26 26.74 -18.98
CA GLU A 101 -8.46 27.94 -18.71
C GLU A 101 -9.34 29.18 -18.52
N ARG A 102 -10.36 29.34 -19.37
CA ARG A 102 -11.34 30.43 -19.28
C ARG A 102 -12.16 30.36 -17.99
N ILE A 103 -12.62 29.18 -17.60
CA ILE A 103 -13.36 28.99 -16.35
C ILE A 103 -12.46 29.27 -15.14
N ALA A 104 -11.24 28.71 -15.11
CA ALA A 104 -10.31 28.94 -14.01
C ALA A 104 -9.98 30.42 -13.84
N SER A 105 -9.78 31.14 -14.94
CA SER A 105 -9.57 32.60 -14.93
C SER A 105 -10.79 33.35 -14.37
N GLY A 106 -12.00 32.95 -14.77
CA GLY A 106 -13.25 33.53 -14.23
C GLY A 106 -13.42 33.29 -12.73
N VAL A 107 -13.08 32.10 -12.23
CA VAL A 107 -13.14 31.76 -10.80
C VAL A 107 -12.10 32.54 -10.00
N ALA A 108 -10.88 32.70 -10.53
CA ALA A 108 -9.86 33.53 -9.90
C ALA A 108 -10.29 35.01 -9.75
N LEU A 109 -11.10 35.52 -10.68
CA LEU A 109 -11.66 36.88 -10.61
C LEU A 109 -12.83 37.00 -9.63
N LEU A 110 -13.70 35.98 -9.57
CA LEU A 110 -14.90 36.00 -8.74
C LEU A 110 -14.62 35.60 -7.28
N GLY A 111 -13.59 34.80 -7.03
CA GLY A 111 -13.23 34.30 -5.69
C GLY A 111 -14.14 33.19 -5.15
N GLU A 112 -15.08 32.68 -5.96
CA GLU A 112 -16.01 31.63 -5.59
C GLU A 112 -16.41 30.75 -6.78
N PHE A 113 -16.87 29.52 -6.50
CA PHE A 113 -17.45 28.63 -7.50
C PHE A 113 -18.53 27.73 -6.88
N GLY A 114 -19.49 27.30 -7.70
CA GLY A 114 -20.56 26.39 -7.28
C GLY A 114 -20.51 25.01 -7.96
N PRO A 115 -21.34 24.05 -7.52
CA PRO A 115 -21.40 22.68 -8.04
C PRO A 115 -21.58 22.59 -9.57
N ARG A 116 -22.38 23.50 -10.14
CA ARG A 116 -22.60 23.57 -11.60
C ARG A 116 -21.31 23.84 -12.38
N LEU A 117 -20.46 24.75 -11.89
CA LEU A 117 -19.22 25.10 -12.57
C LEU A 117 -18.18 23.98 -12.42
N GLN A 118 -18.13 23.37 -11.24
CA GLN A 118 -17.34 22.18 -10.98
C GLN A 118 -17.71 21.03 -11.93
N ALA A 119 -19.01 20.77 -12.15
CA ALA A 119 -19.46 19.77 -13.12
C ALA A 119 -18.94 20.02 -14.55
N ARG A 120 -18.97 21.28 -15.00
CA ARG A 120 -18.46 21.65 -16.33
C ARG A 120 -16.96 21.45 -16.46
N VAL A 121 -16.18 21.85 -15.47
CA VAL A 121 -14.70 21.69 -15.48
C VAL A 121 -14.34 20.23 -15.45
N MET A 122 -14.94 19.45 -14.55
CA MET A 122 -14.66 18.03 -14.41
C MET A 122 -14.94 17.24 -15.70
N ALA A 123 -16.02 17.57 -16.40
CA ALA A 123 -16.41 16.88 -17.65
C ALA A 123 -15.38 17.01 -18.79
N THR A 124 -14.51 18.01 -18.75
CA THR A 124 -13.52 18.25 -19.81
C THR A 124 -12.48 17.12 -19.88
N GLY A 125 -12.19 16.45 -18.77
CA GLY A 125 -11.24 15.32 -18.74
C GLY A 125 -11.67 14.18 -19.66
N GLU A 126 -12.92 13.73 -19.55
CA GLU A 126 -13.46 12.67 -20.41
C GLU A 126 -13.62 13.13 -21.86
N LEU A 127 -14.03 14.39 -22.08
CA LEU A 127 -14.16 14.96 -23.42
C LEU A 127 -12.80 14.95 -24.15
N MET A 128 -11.75 15.47 -23.52
CA MET A 128 -10.40 15.50 -24.12
C MET A 128 -9.87 14.09 -24.43
N SER A 129 -9.99 13.16 -23.47
CA SER A 129 -9.49 11.77 -23.66
C SER A 129 -10.20 11.03 -24.80
N THR A 130 -11.53 11.17 -24.91
CA THR A 130 -12.31 10.51 -25.95
C THR A 130 -12.12 11.15 -27.32
N ARG A 131 -11.87 12.47 -27.41
CA ARG A 131 -11.56 13.13 -28.68
C ARG A 131 -10.22 12.66 -29.25
N LEU A 132 -9.17 12.66 -28.43
CA LEU A 132 -7.85 12.15 -28.82
C LEU A 132 -7.93 10.68 -29.24
N GLY A 133 -8.62 9.86 -28.45
CA GLY A 133 -8.84 8.45 -28.74
C GLY A 133 -9.63 8.20 -30.02
N ALA A 134 -10.69 8.97 -30.27
CA ALA A 134 -11.49 8.87 -31.49
C ALA A 134 -10.68 9.22 -32.74
N ALA A 135 -9.91 10.31 -32.68
CA ALA A 135 -9.04 10.72 -33.77
C ALA A 135 -7.99 9.64 -34.10
N TRP A 136 -7.42 9.02 -33.07
CA TRP A 136 -6.46 7.94 -33.24
C TRP A 136 -7.09 6.65 -33.79
N LEU A 137 -8.27 6.26 -33.29
CA LEU A 137 -9.00 5.09 -33.82
C LEU A 137 -9.30 5.26 -35.31
N GLN A 138 -9.68 6.47 -35.73
CA GLN A 138 -9.91 6.80 -37.13
C GLN A 138 -8.62 6.70 -37.97
N SER A 139 -7.47 7.15 -37.47
CA SER A 139 -6.19 6.99 -38.18
C SER A 139 -5.76 5.52 -38.31
N GLU A 140 -6.19 4.66 -37.39
CA GLU A 140 -5.96 3.20 -37.42
C GLU A 140 -7.03 2.43 -38.23
N GLY A 141 -7.86 3.13 -39.00
CA GLY A 141 -8.88 2.53 -39.87
C GLY A 141 -10.10 1.96 -39.12
N VAL A 142 -10.28 2.28 -37.84
CA VAL A 142 -11.50 1.94 -37.09
C VAL A 142 -12.51 3.07 -37.29
N SER A 143 -13.63 2.78 -37.96
CA SER A 143 -14.71 3.74 -38.20
C SER A 143 -15.53 4.04 -36.93
N ALA A 144 -14.88 4.62 -35.93
CA ALA A 144 -15.47 4.99 -34.65
C ALA A 144 -16.11 6.39 -34.71
N GLU A 145 -17.41 6.46 -34.44
CA GLU A 145 -18.16 7.71 -34.29
C GLU A 145 -17.99 8.26 -32.87
N TRP A 146 -17.47 9.48 -32.74
CA TRP A 146 -17.43 10.17 -31.45
C TRP A 146 -18.81 10.76 -31.12
N ARG A 147 -19.38 10.42 -29.96
CA ARG A 147 -20.66 10.91 -29.48
C ARG A 147 -20.53 11.50 -28.08
N ASP A 148 -21.10 12.67 -27.87
CA ASP A 148 -21.14 13.30 -26.54
C ASP A 148 -22.12 12.55 -25.62
N ALA A 149 -21.65 12.07 -24.48
CA ALA A 149 -22.46 11.31 -23.52
C ALA A 149 -23.63 12.12 -22.96
N ARG A 150 -23.54 13.46 -22.99
CA ARG A 150 -24.63 14.37 -22.60
C ARG A 150 -25.78 14.34 -23.59
N GLU A 151 -25.59 13.83 -24.80
CA GLU A 151 -26.69 13.59 -25.75
C GLU A 151 -27.35 12.21 -25.53
N LEU A 152 -26.65 11.29 -24.87
CA LEU A 152 -27.07 9.91 -24.64
C LEU A 152 -27.70 9.72 -23.25
N LEU A 153 -27.21 10.43 -22.24
CA LEU A 153 -27.63 10.30 -20.85
C LEU A 153 -28.26 11.61 -20.37
N SER A 154 -29.53 11.53 -19.99
CA SER A 154 -30.25 12.60 -19.31
C SER A 154 -30.48 12.21 -17.86
N SER A 155 -30.19 13.09 -16.90
CA SER A 155 -30.34 12.85 -15.48
C SER A 155 -31.72 13.25 -14.96
N GLU A 156 -32.06 12.71 -13.79
CA GLU A 156 -33.20 13.13 -12.98
C GLU A 156 -32.83 14.34 -12.10
N GLU A 157 -33.84 15.01 -11.55
CA GLU A 157 -33.62 16.08 -10.57
C GLU A 157 -33.11 15.49 -9.24
N GLY A 158 -32.09 16.14 -8.67
CA GLY A 158 -31.50 15.73 -7.40
C GLY A 158 -32.18 16.42 -6.21
N PRO A 159 -32.03 15.88 -4.99
CA PRO A 159 -32.66 16.44 -3.78
C PRO A 159 -32.10 17.81 -3.36
N ASN A 160 -30.89 18.14 -3.82
CA ASN A 160 -30.26 19.44 -3.65
C ASN A 160 -29.29 19.71 -4.81
N GLU A 161 -28.82 20.95 -4.92
CA GLU A 161 -27.97 21.40 -6.03
C GLU A 161 -26.69 20.56 -6.17
N SER A 162 -25.99 20.28 -5.06
CA SER A 162 -24.75 19.49 -5.08
C SER A 162 -24.99 18.07 -5.59
N ARG A 163 -26.01 17.37 -5.07
CA ARG A 163 -26.40 16.03 -5.53
C ARG A 163 -26.85 16.05 -6.99
N HIS A 164 -27.58 17.08 -7.42
CA HIS A 164 -28.04 17.22 -8.79
C HIS A 164 -26.89 17.39 -9.79
N PHE A 165 -25.90 18.25 -9.50
CA PHE A 165 -24.81 18.52 -10.44
C PHE A 165 -23.60 17.58 -10.32
N LEU A 166 -23.31 17.04 -9.13
CA LEU A 166 -22.08 16.29 -8.88
C LEU A 166 -22.28 14.79 -8.69
N SER A 167 -23.52 14.34 -8.48
CA SER A 167 -23.83 12.93 -8.20
C SER A 167 -25.22 12.52 -8.73
N ALA A 168 -25.51 12.91 -9.96
CA ALA A 168 -26.80 12.68 -10.60
C ALA A 168 -27.07 11.18 -10.86
N THR A 169 -28.35 10.87 -11.09
CA THR A 169 -28.85 9.55 -11.52
C THR A 169 -29.53 9.67 -12.87
N CYS A 170 -29.45 8.63 -13.70
CA CYS A 170 -30.13 8.57 -14.99
C CYS A 170 -31.12 7.41 -15.01
N PRO A 171 -32.25 7.54 -15.73
CA PRO A 171 -33.16 6.44 -15.96
C PRO A 171 -32.50 5.41 -16.86
N CYS A 172 -32.67 4.13 -16.53
CA CYS A 172 -31.99 3.01 -17.18
C CYS A 172 -32.90 2.13 -18.06
N ALA A 173 -34.14 2.54 -18.30
CA ALA A 173 -35.06 1.81 -19.17
C ALA A 173 -34.54 1.72 -20.62
N PRO A 174 -34.81 0.62 -21.34
CA PRO A 174 -34.47 0.46 -22.76
C PRO A 174 -34.96 1.63 -23.64
N ASP A 175 -34.12 2.07 -24.56
CA ASP A 175 -34.37 3.20 -25.47
C ASP A 175 -34.22 2.76 -26.93
N ALA A 176 -35.36 2.46 -27.58
CA ALA A 176 -35.38 1.98 -28.97
C ALA A 176 -34.86 3.02 -29.97
N THR A 177 -35.10 4.32 -29.71
CA THR A 177 -34.64 5.41 -30.57
C THR A 177 -33.12 5.49 -30.55
N MET A 178 -32.51 5.38 -29.36
CA MET A 178 -31.05 5.33 -29.24
C MET A 178 -30.47 4.09 -29.93
N GLN A 179 -31.08 2.91 -29.76
CA GLN A 179 -30.62 1.67 -30.38
C GLN A 179 -30.55 1.76 -31.90
N GLN A 180 -31.50 2.47 -32.53
CA GLN A 180 -31.52 2.70 -33.97
C GLN A 180 -30.53 3.79 -34.42
N ALA A 181 -30.32 4.82 -33.60
CA ALA A 181 -29.52 5.99 -33.98
C ALA A 181 -28.00 5.80 -33.91
N LEU A 182 -27.50 4.90 -33.06
CA LEU A 182 -26.05 4.70 -32.93
C LEU A 182 -25.44 4.01 -34.16
N SER A 183 -24.16 4.23 -34.46
CA SER A 183 -23.47 3.51 -35.53
C SER A 183 -22.99 2.11 -35.09
N SER A 184 -22.11 1.48 -35.87
CA SER A 184 -21.51 0.18 -35.53
C SER A 184 -20.49 0.28 -34.41
N VAL A 185 -19.71 1.36 -34.36
CA VAL A 185 -18.71 1.62 -33.31
C VAL A 185 -18.87 3.06 -32.84
N VAL A 186 -19.22 3.24 -31.58
CA VAL A 186 -19.38 4.55 -30.95
C VAL A 186 -18.36 4.69 -29.84
N ILE A 187 -17.68 5.82 -29.77
CA ILE A 187 -16.85 6.21 -28.62
C ILE A 187 -17.48 7.40 -27.92
N THR A 188 -17.64 7.28 -26.59
CA THR A 188 -18.31 8.28 -25.76
C THR A 188 -17.67 8.37 -24.38
N GLN A 189 -18.08 9.37 -23.61
CA GLN A 189 -17.54 9.68 -22.29
C GLN A 189 -18.25 8.87 -21.20
N GLY A 190 -17.51 8.49 -20.18
CA GLY A 190 -18.09 8.12 -18.89
C GLY A 190 -18.35 9.35 -18.01
N PHE A 191 -18.87 9.14 -16.81
CA PHE A 191 -18.96 10.12 -15.71
C PHE A 191 -19.89 11.33 -15.93
N ILE A 192 -20.19 11.70 -17.16
CA ILE A 192 -20.94 12.91 -17.51
C ILE A 192 -22.32 12.58 -18.10
N ALA A 193 -23.28 13.48 -17.88
CA ALA A 193 -24.63 13.45 -18.44
C ALA A 193 -25.17 14.90 -18.56
N ARG A 194 -26.39 15.07 -19.08
CA ARG A 194 -27.11 16.36 -19.03
C ARG A 194 -28.33 16.31 -18.12
N ASP A 195 -28.73 17.44 -17.57
CA ASP A 195 -30.06 17.60 -16.98
C ASP A 195 -31.13 17.97 -18.04
N ALA A 196 -32.38 18.14 -17.60
CA ALA A 196 -33.50 18.53 -18.45
C ALA A 196 -33.33 19.91 -19.13
N ALA A 197 -32.49 20.78 -18.58
CA ALA A 197 -32.17 22.10 -19.14
C ALA A 197 -30.94 22.06 -20.07
N GLY A 198 -30.38 20.87 -20.35
CA GLY A 198 -29.19 20.70 -21.18
C GLY A 198 -27.87 21.07 -20.52
N ARG A 199 -27.85 21.27 -19.20
CA ARG A 199 -26.63 21.61 -18.44
C ARG A 199 -25.88 20.32 -18.09
N THR A 200 -24.55 20.42 -18.01
CA THR A 200 -23.69 19.28 -17.65
C THR A 200 -23.85 18.92 -16.18
N VAL A 201 -24.04 17.62 -15.92
CA VAL A 201 -24.04 17.01 -14.59
C VAL A 201 -23.06 15.84 -14.56
N LEU A 202 -22.56 15.51 -13.36
CA LEU A 202 -21.69 14.37 -13.12
C LEU A 202 -22.46 13.25 -12.43
N LEU A 203 -22.08 12.01 -12.68
CA LEU A 203 -22.67 10.83 -12.04
C LEU A 203 -22.01 10.48 -10.71
N GLY A 204 -21.07 11.29 -10.22
CA GLY A 204 -20.35 11.09 -8.96
C GLY A 204 -19.27 10.02 -9.04
N ARG A 205 -18.80 9.54 -7.86
CA ARG A 205 -17.74 8.52 -7.78
C ARG A 205 -18.13 7.25 -8.56
N GLY A 206 -17.16 6.71 -9.30
CA GLY A 206 -17.39 5.57 -10.20
C GLY A 206 -18.34 5.88 -11.36
N GLY A 207 -18.50 7.16 -11.71
CA GLY A 207 -19.48 7.58 -12.70
C GLY A 207 -19.21 7.02 -14.09
N SER A 208 -17.97 6.70 -14.47
CA SER A 208 -17.71 6.06 -15.76
C SER A 208 -18.23 4.61 -15.83
N ASP A 209 -18.10 3.83 -14.75
CA ASP A 209 -18.71 2.49 -14.67
C ASP A 209 -20.24 2.61 -14.71
N THR A 210 -20.77 3.61 -14.01
CA THR A 210 -22.20 3.87 -13.93
C THR A 210 -22.78 4.33 -15.28
N SER A 211 -22.09 5.21 -16.03
CA SER A 211 -22.45 5.58 -17.40
C SER A 211 -22.54 4.37 -18.31
N ALA A 212 -21.54 3.48 -18.25
CA ALA A 212 -21.52 2.28 -19.06
C ALA A 212 -22.66 1.32 -18.72
N ALA A 213 -23.00 1.20 -17.43
CA ALA A 213 -24.16 0.43 -16.98
C ALA A 213 -25.50 1.02 -17.47
N TYR A 214 -25.66 2.35 -17.41
CA TYR A 214 -26.86 3.00 -17.94
C TYR A 214 -26.98 2.85 -19.46
N LEU A 215 -25.88 3.02 -20.20
CA LEU A 215 -25.86 2.81 -21.65
C LEU A 215 -26.15 1.35 -22.00
N ALA A 216 -25.57 0.38 -21.27
CA ALA A 216 -25.85 -1.03 -21.48
C ALA A 216 -27.35 -1.34 -21.29
N ALA A 217 -27.97 -0.83 -20.23
CA ALA A 217 -29.40 -1.01 -19.97
C ALA A 217 -30.27 -0.37 -21.06
N LYS A 218 -29.99 0.88 -21.45
CA LYS A 218 -30.69 1.59 -22.54
C LYS A 218 -30.59 0.88 -23.88
N LEU A 219 -29.42 0.32 -24.19
CA LEU A 219 -29.18 -0.43 -25.43
C LEU A 219 -29.64 -1.89 -25.34
N SER A 220 -30.15 -2.32 -24.18
CA SER A 220 -30.44 -3.73 -23.89
C SER A 220 -29.26 -4.63 -24.26
N ALA A 221 -28.03 -4.17 -24.00
CA ALA A 221 -26.81 -4.80 -24.50
C ALA A 221 -26.69 -6.26 -24.06
N SER A 222 -26.04 -7.09 -24.89
CA SER A 222 -25.80 -8.49 -24.58
C SER A 222 -24.94 -8.66 -23.32
N ARG A 223 -23.99 -7.75 -23.11
CA ARG A 223 -23.14 -7.66 -21.91
C ARG A 223 -22.48 -6.29 -21.78
N LEU A 224 -22.05 -5.97 -20.57
CA LEU A 224 -21.15 -4.86 -20.25
C LEU A 224 -19.77 -5.42 -19.89
N GLU A 225 -18.70 -4.95 -20.54
CA GLU A 225 -17.32 -5.29 -20.19
C GLU A 225 -16.64 -4.07 -19.55
N ILE A 226 -16.13 -4.22 -18.34
CA ILE A 226 -15.36 -3.22 -17.60
C ILE A 226 -13.90 -3.63 -17.59
N TRP A 227 -13.09 -2.84 -18.29
CA TRP A 227 -11.68 -3.05 -18.50
C TRP A 227 -10.86 -2.17 -17.55
N THR A 228 -10.10 -2.82 -16.68
CA THR A 228 -9.28 -2.19 -15.63
C THR A 228 -7.85 -2.77 -15.65
N ASP A 229 -7.04 -2.36 -14.69
CA ASP A 229 -5.67 -2.81 -14.46
C ASP A 229 -5.54 -4.21 -13.85
N VAL A 230 -6.61 -4.73 -13.25
CA VAL A 230 -6.70 -6.08 -12.68
C VAL A 230 -7.67 -6.96 -13.47
N ALA A 231 -7.39 -8.26 -13.52
CA ALA A 231 -8.22 -9.19 -14.31
C ALA A 231 -9.64 -9.39 -13.78
N GLY A 232 -9.92 -9.08 -12.52
CA GLY A 232 -11.23 -9.26 -11.93
C GLY A 232 -11.22 -9.10 -10.42
N MET A 233 -12.23 -9.66 -9.77
CA MET A 233 -12.33 -9.71 -8.31
C MET A 233 -11.65 -10.97 -7.79
N TYR A 234 -10.96 -10.87 -6.66
CA TYR A 234 -10.19 -11.97 -6.08
C TYR A 234 -10.75 -12.37 -4.71
N THR A 235 -10.42 -13.57 -4.25
CA THR A 235 -10.79 -14.09 -2.91
C THR A 235 -10.25 -13.24 -1.75
N ALA A 236 -9.24 -12.41 -2.00
CA ALA A 236 -8.72 -11.39 -1.09
C ALA A 236 -7.93 -10.36 -1.91
N ASP A 237 -7.52 -9.23 -1.31
CA ASP A 237 -6.59 -8.31 -1.97
C ASP A 237 -5.26 -9.04 -2.26
N PRO A 238 -4.87 -9.21 -3.54
CA PRO A 238 -3.66 -9.95 -3.88
C PRO A 238 -2.36 -9.35 -3.36
N ARG A 239 -2.36 -8.06 -3.01
CA ARG A 239 -1.21 -7.39 -2.38
C ARG A 239 -1.02 -7.85 -0.94
N VAL A 240 -2.09 -8.25 -0.27
CA VAL A 240 -2.08 -8.78 1.10
C VAL A 240 -1.93 -10.30 1.08
N VAL A 241 -2.66 -10.98 0.19
CA VAL A 241 -2.70 -12.45 0.08
C VAL A 241 -2.23 -12.88 -1.31
N PRO A 242 -0.96 -13.28 -1.49
CA PRO A 242 -0.42 -13.67 -2.78
C PRO A 242 -1.17 -14.84 -3.46
N HIS A 243 -1.66 -15.81 -2.68
CA HIS A 243 -2.46 -16.94 -3.16
C HIS A 243 -3.92 -16.56 -3.52
N ALA A 244 -4.30 -15.27 -3.47
CA ALA A 244 -5.67 -14.87 -3.76
C ALA A 244 -6.06 -15.32 -5.17
N ARG A 245 -7.17 -16.04 -5.28
CA ARG A 245 -7.64 -16.63 -6.54
C ARG A 245 -8.70 -15.74 -7.18
N LEU A 246 -8.69 -15.68 -8.51
CA LEU A 246 -9.70 -14.96 -9.27
C LEU A 246 -11.08 -15.59 -9.04
N LEU A 247 -12.10 -14.78 -8.74
CA LEU A 247 -13.48 -15.22 -8.66
C LEU A 247 -14.05 -15.23 -10.08
N ARG A 248 -14.24 -16.40 -10.70
CA ARG A 248 -14.70 -16.45 -12.10
C ARG A 248 -16.13 -15.96 -12.26
N ARG A 249 -16.99 -16.28 -11.29
CA ARG A 249 -18.42 -15.96 -11.31
C ARG A 249 -18.90 -15.50 -9.95
N LEU A 250 -19.71 -14.44 -9.93
CA LEU A 250 -20.33 -13.91 -8.72
C LEU A 250 -21.77 -13.50 -8.99
N HIS A 251 -22.62 -13.64 -7.98
CA HIS A 251 -23.94 -13.02 -7.98
C HIS A 251 -23.79 -11.49 -7.84
N PHE A 252 -24.75 -10.74 -8.39
CA PHE A 252 -24.73 -9.27 -8.29
C PHE A 252 -24.65 -8.78 -6.84
N ASP A 253 -25.39 -9.41 -5.93
CA ASP A 253 -25.38 -9.01 -4.52
C ASP A 253 -24.04 -9.30 -3.83
N GLU A 254 -23.40 -10.44 -4.15
CA GLU A 254 -22.05 -10.76 -3.63
C GLU A 254 -21.03 -9.71 -4.11
N ALA A 255 -21.09 -9.36 -5.40
CA ALA A 255 -20.18 -8.37 -5.98
C ALA A 255 -20.43 -6.97 -5.45
N GLN A 256 -21.69 -6.60 -5.19
CA GLN A 256 -22.06 -5.33 -4.58
C GLN A 256 -21.49 -5.20 -3.16
N GLU A 257 -21.60 -6.27 -2.37
CA GLU A 257 -21.04 -6.32 -1.02
C GLU A 257 -19.50 -6.30 -1.02
N LEU A 258 -18.85 -7.04 -1.93
CA LEU A 258 -17.40 -6.98 -2.10
C LEU A 258 -16.93 -5.57 -2.45
N ALA A 259 -17.60 -4.93 -3.41
CA ALA A 259 -17.26 -3.58 -3.84
C ALA A 259 -17.46 -2.54 -2.73
N ALA A 260 -18.52 -2.68 -1.91
CA ALA A 260 -18.80 -1.79 -0.79
C ALA A 260 -17.80 -1.96 0.39
N THR A 261 -17.38 -3.19 0.66
CA THR A 261 -16.51 -3.54 1.81
C THR A 261 -15.01 -3.38 1.54
N GLY A 262 -14.60 -3.01 0.32
CA GLY A 262 -13.21 -2.62 0.05
C GLY A 262 -12.58 -3.16 -1.24
N ALA A 263 -13.29 -3.99 -2.02
CA ALA A 263 -12.79 -4.46 -3.31
C ALA A 263 -12.92 -3.36 -4.38
N LYS A 264 -11.90 -2.51 -4.51
CA LYS A 264 -11.87 -1.30 -5.37
C LYS A 264 -11.76 -1.57 -6.89
N VAL A 265 -12.37 -2.63 -7.39
CA VAL A 265 -12.32 -3.01 -8.82
C VAL A 265 -13.49 -2.42 -9.61
N LEU A 266 -14.64 -2.27 -8.97
CA LEU A 266 -15.89 -1.82 -9.57
C LEU A 266 -16.62 -0.91 -8.60
N HIS A 267 -17.27 0.14 -9.08
CA HIS A 267 -18.13 0.94 -8.22
C HIS A 267 -19.51 0.29 -8.03
N PRO A 268 -20.03 0.13 -6.79
CA PRO A 268 -21.30 -0.56 -6.51
C PRO A 268 -22.51 -0.04 -7.31
N ARG A 269 -22.57 1.29 -7.56
CA ARG A 269 -23.68 1.92 -8.31
C ARG A 269 -23.81 1.45 -9.76
N SER A 270 -22.75 0.89 -10.35
CA SER A 270 -22.80 0.36 -11.72
C SER A 270 -23.47 -1.02 -11.81
N ILE A 271 -23.65 -1.72 -10.68
CA ILE A 271 -24.21 -3.07 -10.64
C ILE A 271 -25.73 -3.04 -10.84
N SER A 272 -26.43 -2.15 -10.13
CA SER A 272 -27.90 -2.12 -10.13
C SER A 272 -28.53 -2.00 -11.53
N PRO A 273 -28.09 -1.07 -12.42
CA PRO A 273 -28.69 -0.97 -13.75
C PRO A 273 -28.54 -2.25 -14.58
N CYS A 274 -27.41 -2.95 -14.44
CA CYS A 274 -27.18 -4.22 -15.13
C CYS A 274 -28.01 -5.35 -14.52
N ARG A 275 -28.10 -5.43 -13.19
CA ARG A 275 -28.93 -6.40 -12.47
C ARG A 275 -30.39 -6.28 -12.87
N ASP A 276 -30.93 -5.07 -12.82
CA ASP A 276 -32.35 -4.80 -13.05
C ASP A 276 -32.72 -5.06 -14.52
N ALA A 277 -31.78 -4.85 -15.46
CA ALA A 277 -31.94 -5.17 -16.87
C ALA A 277 -31.58 -6.63 -17.25
N GLY A 278 -31.08 -7.43 -16.30
CA GLY A 278 -30.63 -8.81 -16.57
C GLY A 278 -29.39 -8.92 -17.46
N ILE A 279 -28.55 -7.88 -17.51
CA ILE A 279 -27.35 -7.81 -18.37
C ILE A 279 -26.12 -8.28 -17.57
N PRO A 280 -25.38 -9.30 -18.03
CA PRO A 280 -24.16 -9.75 -17.36
C PRO A 280 -23.04 -8.70 -17.47
N LEU A 281 -22.30 -8.51 -16.36
CA LEU A 281 -21.18 -7.57 -16.27
C LEU A 281 -19.86 -8.34 -16.15
N TRP A 282 -18.93 -8.07 -17.06
CA TRP A 282 -17.65 -8.76 -17.17
C TRP A 282 -16.55 -7.80 -16.72
N ILE A 283 -15.74 -8.20 -15.76
CA ILE A 283 -14.58 -7.44 -15.29
C ILE A 283 -13.34 -8.08 -15.90
N ARG A 284 -12.51 -7.29 -16.58
CA ARG A 284 -11.34 -7.75 -17.35
C ARG A 284 -10.12 -6.85 -17.19
N SER A 285 -8.96 -7.40 -17.54
CA SER A 285 -7.67 -6.71 -17.52
C SER A 285 -7.33 -6.14 -18.90
N THR A 286 -7.14 -4.83 -19.00
CA THR A 286 -6.54 -4.18 -20.18
C THR A 286 -5.10 -4.63 -20.44
N PRO A 287 -4.21 -4.81 -19.43
CA PRO A 287 -2.88 -5.38 -19.67
C PRO A 287 -2.84 -6.85 -20.06
N GLU A 288 -3.82 -7.64 -19.66
CA GLU A 288 -3.86 -9.07 -19.89
C GLU A 288 -5.21 -9.48 -20.49
N PRO A 289 -5.52 -9.07 -21.73
CA PRO A 289 -6.85 -9.22 -22.31
C PRO A 289 -7.27 -10.68 -22.56
N GLU A 290 -6.31 -11.60 -22.55
CA GLU A 290 -6.57 -13.04 -22.69
C GLU A 290 -7.02 -13.71 -21.37
N VAL A 291 -6.88 -13.04 -20.21
CA VAL A 291 -7.39 -13.58 -18.95
C VAL A 291 -8.91 -13.45 -18.94
N GLU A 292 -9.60 -14.56 -18.65
CA GLU A 292 -11.07 -14.65 -18.74
C GLU A 292 -11.78 -13.57 -17.92
N GLY A 293 -11.29 -13.32 -16.70
CA GLY A 293 -11.78 -12.31 -15.77
C GLY A 293 -12.88 -12.79 -14.82
N THR A 294 -13.69 -11.85 -14.30
CA THR A 294 -14.82 -12.13 -13.41
C THR A 294 -16.14 -11.78 -14.09
N ILE A 295 -17.11 -12.69 -14.08
CA ILE A 295 -18.46 -12.46 -14.64
C ILE A 295 -19.47 -12.31 -13.50
N LEU A 296 -20.23 -11.22 -13.52
CA LEU A 296 -21.35 -10.96 -12.63
C LEU A 296 -22.67 -11.31 -13.32
N GLY A 297 -23.52 -12.09 -12.65
CA GLY A 297 -24.82 -12.46 -13.17
C GLY A 297 -25.71 -13.17 -12.14
N SER A 298 -26.98 -13.39 -12.49
CA SER A 298 -27.96 -14.06 -11.63
C SER A 298 -27.78 -15.59 -11.54
N GLY A 299 -26.99 -16.20 -12.44
CA GLY A 299 -26.78 -17.65 -12.52
C GLY A 299 -25.54 -18.19 -11.77
N ALA A 300 -25.01 -17.48 -10.78
CA ALA A 300 -23.84 -17.95 -10.02
C ALA A 300 -24.17 -19.16 -9.11
N ALA A 301 -23.19 -20.03 -8.89
CA ALA A 301 -23.37 -21.30 -8.18
C ALA A 301 -23.96 -21.13 -6.76
N SER A 302 -25.04 -21.87 -6.53
CA SER A 302 -25.83 -21.95 -5.29
C SER A 302 -25.06 -22.61 -4.15
N GLY A 303 -25.04 -22.00 -2.95
CA GLY A 303 -24.51 -22.60 -1.73
C GLY A 303 -24.08 -21.55 -0.69
N ALA A 304 -24.27 -21.88 0.59
CA ALA A 304 -23.75 -21.07 1.70
C ALA A 304 -22.24 -21.24 1.79
N ARG A 305 -21.49 -20.14 1.65
CA ARG A 305 -20.02 -20.14 1.72
C ARG A 305 -19.47 -18.72 1.81
N VAL A 306 -18.25 -18.61 2.34
CA VAL A 306 -17.40 -17.43 2.17
C VAL A 306 -16.82 -17.45 0.75
N ARG A 307 -16.88 -16.30 0.05
CA ARG A 307 -16.31 -16.13 -1.30
C ARG A 307 -15.00 -15.37 -1.26
N ALA A 308 -14.95 -14.32 -0.44
CA ALA A 308 -13.78 -13.48 -0.34
C ALA A 308 -13.66 -12.85 1.04
N ILE A 309 -12.47 -12.31 1.30
CA ILE A 309 -12.13 -11.56 2.51
C ILE A 309 -11.59 -10.21 2.07
N THR A 310 -12.26 -9.15 2.48
CA THR A 310 -11.88 -7.78 2.16
C THR A 310 -11.39 -7.07 3.43
N ALA A 311 -10.55 -6.06 3.25
CA ALA A 311 -10.16 -5.17 4.32
C ALA A 311 -10.21 -3.72 3.85
N ARG A 312 -10.71 -2.84 4.72
CA ARG A 312 -10.81 -1.41 4.48
C ARG A 312 -10.25 -0.64 5.69
N SER A 313 -9.15 0.04 5.46
CA SER A 313 -8.44 0.88 6.43
C SER A 313 -9.01 2.30 6.54
N GLY A 314 -8.51 3.07 7.52
CA GLY A 314 -8.86 4.47 7.70
C GLY A 314 -10.21 4.69 8.38
N ILE A 315 -10.68 3.71 9.14
CA ILE A 315 -11.96 3.76 9.85
C ILE A 315 -11.75 4.38 11.23
N LEU A 316 -12.65 5.30 11.60
CA LEU A 316 -12.78 5.79 12.97
C LEU A 316 -14.04 5.21 13.59
N LEU A 317 -13.96 4.79 14.85
CA LEU A 317 -15.13 4.38 15.62
C LEU A 317 -15.51 5.44 16.64
N LEU A 318 -16.80 5.68 16.80
CA LEU A 318 -17.38 6.44 17.89
C LEU A 318 -18.14 5.47 18.79
N SER A 319 -17.64 5.23 19.99
CA SER A 319 -18.34 4.48 21.04
C SER A 319 -19.06 5.48 21.95
N MET A 320 -20.38 5.34 22.02
CA MET A 320 -21.29 6.18 22.79
C MET A 320 -21.88 5.35 23.92
N GLU A 321 -21.47 5.63 25.16
CA GLU A 321 -21.88 4.88 26.35
C GLU A 321 -22.82 5.72 27.23
N THR A 322 -23.98 5.19 27.57
CA THR A 322 -24.90 5.80 28.52
C THR A 322 -25.84 4.77 29.13
N LEU A 323 -26.05 4.86 30.46
CA LEU A 323 -27.06 4.07 31.16
C LEU A 323 -28.48 4.47 30.74
N GLY A 324 -28.67 5.69 30.24
CA GLY A 324 -29.97 6.21 29.80
C GLY A 324 -30.52 5.56 28.53
N MET A 325 -29.72 4.78 27.79
CA MET A 325 -30.22 4.01 26.64
C MET A 325 -31.22 2.93 27.03
N TRP A 326 -31.11 2.41 28.25
CA TRP A 326 -31.95 1.32 28.70
C TRP A 326 -33.35 1.86 29.03
N GLN A 327 -34.34 1.49 28.21
CA GLN A 327 -35.77 1.87 28.33
C GLN A 327 -36.13 3.33 27.96
N GLU A 328 -35.20 4.15 27.45
CA GLU A 328 -35.51 5.49 26.92
C GLU A 328 -35.69 5.48 25.39
N PRO A 329 -36.88 5.79 24.85
CA PRO A 329 -37.07 5.88 23.41
C PRO A 329 -36.32 7.09 22.82
N GLY A 330 -35.66 6.88 21.68
CA GLY A 330 -35.15 7.95 20.83
C GLY A 330 -33.67 8.31 20.97
N PHE A 331 -32.89 7.64 21.83
CA PHE A 331 -31.44 7.89 21.94
C PHE A 331 -30.73 7.77 20.58
N LEU A 332 -30.91 6.64 19.88
CA LEU A 332 -30.33 6.41 18.55
C LEU A 332 -30.75 7.51 17.57
N ALA A 333 -32.04 7.88 17.55
CA ALA A 333 -32.53 8.92 16.65
C ALA A 333 -31.83 10.27 16.88
N ARG A 334 -31.61 10.66 18.15
CA ARG A 334 -30.87 11.88 18.49
C ARG A 334 -29.41 11.79 18.09
N ALA A 335 -28.73 10.69 18.39
CA ALA A 335 -27.32 10.49 18.04
C ALA A 335 -27.09 10.53 16.51
N PHE A 336 -27.89 9.80 15.73
CA PHE A 336 -27.81 9.83 14.26
C PHE A 336 -28.21 11.19 13.67
N ALA A 337 -29.13 11.93 14.31
CA ALA A 337 -29.48 13.29 13.88
C ALA A 337 -28.34 14.31 14.11
N VAL A 338 -27.51 14.12 15.15
CA VAL A 338 -26.28 14.90 15.33
C VAL A 338 -25.32 14.60 14.17
N LEU A 339 -25.01 13.33 13.94
CA LEU A 339 -24.09 12.91 12.85
C LEU A 339 -24.55 13.43 11.49
N ALA A 340 -25.85 13.32 11.18
CA ALA A 340 -26.41 13.81 9.92
C ALA A 340 -26.28 15.33 9.74
N ARG A 341 -26.48 16.13 10.81
CA ARG A 341 -26.30 17.60 10.76
C ARG A 341 -24.87 18.02 10.47
N HIS A 342 -23.91 17.25 10.97
CA HIS A 342 -22.48 17.46 10.69
C HIS A 342 -22.03 16.81 9.36
N GLY A 343 -22.95 16.21 8.60
CA GLY A 343 -22.65 15.57 7.32
C GLY A 343 -21.85 14.27 7.44
N LEU A 344 -21.83 13.64 8.62
CA LEU A 344 -21.10 12.41 8.88
C LEU A 344 -21.94 11.18 8.51
N SER A 345 -21.48 10.43 7.51
CA SER A 345 -22.05 9.15 7.10
C SER A 345 -21.54 8.03 8.01
N VAL A 346 -22.48 7.27 8.56
CA VAL A 346 -22.21 6.03 9.33
C VAL A 346 -22.25 4.83 8.40
N ASP A 347 -21.37 3.87 8.65
CA ASP A 347 -21.29 2.62 7.87
C ASP A 347 -21.67 1.38 8.70
N LEU A 348 -20.88 1.03 9.71
CA LEU A 348 -21.14 -0.08 10.63
C LEU A 348 -21.75 0.41 11.93
N VAL A 349 -22.64 -0.41 12.50
CA VAL A 349 -23.26 -0.17 13.80
C VAL A 349 -23.22 -1.46 14.60
N ALA A 350 -22.80 -1.36 15.86
CA ALA A 350 -22.92 -2.40 16.87
C ALA A 350 -23.52 -1.81 18.15
N THR A 351 -24.47 -2.53 18.74
CA THR A 351 -25.23 -2.07 19.91
C THR A 351 -25.17 -3.10 21.02
N SER A 352 -25.11 -2.60 22.26
CA SER A 352 -25.42 -3.32 23.49
C SER A 352 -26.52 -2.56 24.25
N GLU A 353 -26.89 -3.01 25.44
CA GLU A 353 -27.91 -2.38 26.27
C GLU A 353 -27.58 -0.93 26.66
N SER A 354 -26.28 -0.59 26.81
CA SER A 354 -25.82 0.72 27.28
C SER A 354 -24.74 1.38 26.41
N ASN A 355 -24.34 0.76 25.30
CA ASN A 355 -23.31 1.30 24.40
C ASN A 355 -23.68 1.08 22.93
N VAL A 356 -23.48 2.12 22.12
CA VAL A 356 -23.56 2.09 20.66
C VAL A 356 -22.20 2.45 20.10
N THR A 357 -21.61 1.55 19.33
CA THR A 357 -20.40 1.84 18.57
C THR A 357 -20.76 1.96 17.10
N VAL A 358 -20.42 3.10 16.49
CA VAL A 358 -20.61 3.35 15.06
C VAL A 358 -19.28 3.59 14.37
N SER A 359 -19.16 3.19 13.10
CA SER A 359 -17.99 3.50 12.30
C SER A 359 -18.25 4.67 11.36
N LEU A 360 -17.26 5.56 11.25
CA LEU A 360 -17.20 6.64 10.28
C LEU A 360 -16.18 6.28 9.20
N ASP A 361 -16.60 6.37 7.94
CA ASP A 361 -15.72 6.15 6.79
C ASP A 361 -15.01 7.45 6.41
N SER A 362 -13.67 7.48 6.46
CA SER A 362 -12.85 8.65 6.09
C SER A 362 -12.81 8.93 4.59
N LEU A 363 -13.24 7.99 3.74
CA LEU A 363 -13.32 8.20 2.29
C LEU A 363 -14.66 8.81 1.87
N ALA A 364 -15.72 8.52 2.61
CA ALA A 364 -17.05 9.09 2.41
C ALA A 364 -17.18 10.47 3.06
N ASN A 365 -16.52 10.67 4.19
CA ASN A 365 -16.50 11.90 4.94
C ASN A 365 -15.17 12.61 4.66
N ALA A 366 -15.19 13.83 4.12
CA ALA A 366 -14.02 14.70 4.20
C ALA A 366 -13.84 15.08 5.68
N LEU A 367 -13.25 14.18 6.48
CA LEU A 367 -13.11 14.31 7.93
C LEU A 367 -12.10 15.42 8.22
N ASP A 368 -12.57 16.66 8.14
CA ASP A 368 -11.94 17.78 8.82
C ASP A 368 -12.02 17.49 10.32
N ALA A 369 -10.87 17.50 11.00
CA ALA A 369 -10.78 17.32 12.45
C ALA A 369 -11.76 18.24 13.19
N ARG A 370 -12.00 19.44 12.67
CA ARG A 370 -12.95 20.41 13.25
C ARG A 370 -14.40 19.93 13.24
N VAL A 371 -14.83 19.27 12.16
CA VAL A 371 -16.20 18.74 12.03
C VAL A 371 -16.38 17.55 12.97
N LEU A 372 -15.38 16.68 13.06
CA LEU A 372 -15.40 15.55 13.99
C LEU A 372 -15.43 16.03 15.45
N ASP A 373 -14.58 16.99 15.82
CA ASP A 373 -14.53 17.55 17.17
C ASP A 373 -15.85 18.21 17.55
N ALA A 374 -16.48 18.95 16.61
CA ALA A 374 -17.80 19.55 16.82
C ALA A 374 -18.90 18.50 17.02
N ALA A 375 -18.91 17.45 16.20
CA ALA A 375 -19.87 16.35 16.34
C ALA A 375 -19.68 15.60 17.67
N VAL A 376 -18.43 15.31 18.06
CA VAL A 376 -18.11 14.66 19.35
C VAL A 376 -18.51 15.54 20.52
N ALA A 377 -18.28 16.85 20.46
CA ALA A 377 -18.70 17.78 21.50
C ALA A 377 -20.22 17.79 21.69
N GLU A 378 -20.99 17.75 20.60
CA GLU A 378 -22.45 17.68 20.68
C GLU A 378 -22.95 16.31 21.18
N LEU A 379 -22.33 15.22 20.75
CA LEU A 379 -22.65 13.86 21.23
C LEU A 379 -22.33 13.67 22.72
N ARG A 380 -21.30 14.36 23.25
CA ARG A 380 -20.99 14.36 24.69
C ARG A 380 -22.10 14.95 25.56
N GLY A 381 -23.00 15.75 24.98
CA GLY A 381 -24.21 16.20 25.65
C GLY A 381 -25.26 15.09 25.83
N LEU A 382 -25.14 13.96 25.13
CA LEU A 382 -26.09 12.84 25.13
C LEU A 382 -25.54 11.58 25.82
N SER A 383 -24.22 11.35 25.76
CA SER A 383 -23.55 10.14 26.25
C SER A 383 -22.07 10.39 26.52
N ASP A 384 -21.36 9.48 27.19
CA ASP A 384 -19.89 9.46 27.16
C ASP A 384 -19.42 8.99 25.78
N VAL A 385 -18.49 9.71 25.15
CA VAL A 385 -18.07 9.47 23.76
C VAL A 385 -16.58 9.22 23.70
N ARG A 386 -16.20 8.04 23.18
CA ARG A 386 -14.82 7.65 22.91
C ARG A 386 -14.59 7.52 21.41
N VAL A 387 -13.54 8.15 20.93
CA VAL A 387 -13.06 8.02 19.54
C VAL A 387 -11.97 6.96 19.52
N ILE A 388 -12.09 5.95 18.66
CA ILE A 388 -11.13 4.84 18.53
C ILE A 388 -10.65 4.79 17.08
N GLY A 389 -9.34 4.87 16.87
CA GLY A 389 -8.73 4.81 15.55
C GLY A 389 -7.22 5.14 15.57
N PRO A 390 -6.51 4.92 14.45
CA PRO A 390 -7.04 4.41 13.18
C PRO A 390 -7.30 2.90 13.19
N CYS A 391 -8.45 2.50 12.65
CA CYS A 391 -8.90 1.11 12.59
C CYS A 391 -9.09 0.63 11.14
N ALA A 392 -9.25 -0.68 10.98
CA ALA A 392 -9.63 -1.30 9.72
C ALA A 392 -10.78 -2.31 9.91
N ALA A 393 -11.73 -2.29 8.98
CA ALA A 393 -12.78 -3.30 8.90
C ALA A 393 -12.31 -4.46 8.03
N VAL A 394 -12.35 -5.68 8.55
CA VAL A 394 -12.11 -6.93 7.84
C VAL A 394 -13.43 -7.65 7.67
N SER A 395 -13.86 -7.85 6.42
CA SER A 395 -15.17 -8.43 6.10
C SER A 395 -15.02 -9.78 5.42
N LEU A 396 -15.67 -10.80 5.98
CA LEU A 396 -15.94 -12.06 5.31
C LEU A 396 -17.18 -11.86 4.43
N VAL A 397 -17.02 -11.95 3.11
CA VAL A 397 -18.10 -11.74 2.15
C VAL A 397 -18.44 -13.05 1.45
N GLY A 398 -19.72 -13.36 1.35
CA GLY A 398 -20.22 -14.61 0.80
C GLY A 398 -21.74 -14.64 0.75
N ARG A 399 -22.32 -15.85 0.88
CA ARG A 399 -23.78 -16.03 0.93
C ARG A 399 -24.17 -16.89 2.11
N GLN A 400 -25.29 -16.52 2.74
CA GLN A 400 -25.87 -17.26 3.87
C GLN A 400 -24.85 -17.48 4.99
N ILE A 401 -24.05 -16.44 5.29
CA ILE A 401 -22.96 -16.50 6.27
C ILE A 401 -23.44 -17.02 7.63
N ARG A 402 -24.67 -16.66 8.05
CA ARG A 402 -25.28 -17.14 9.30
C ARG A 402 -25.38 -18.66 9.38
N SER A 403 -25.61 -19.34 8.26
CA SER A 403 -25.73 -20.80 8.23
C SER A 403 -24.38 -21.52 8.39
N ILE A 404 -23.28 -20.86 8.02
CA ILE A 404 -21.92 -21.41 8.05
C ILE A 404 -21.09 -20.86 9.22
N LEU A 405 -21.71 -20.19 10.20
CA LEU A 405 -20.99 -19.68 11.38
C LEU A 405 -20.20 -20.79 12.11
N HIS A 406 -20.75 -22.01 12.13
CA HIS A 406 -20.09 -23.18 12.71
C HIS A 406 -18.81 -23.59 11.96
N GLU A 407 -18.73 -23.35 10.66
CA GLU A 407 -17.54 -23.59 9.83
C GLU A 407 -16.50 -22.47 9.99
N ILE A 408 -16.95 -21.25 10.33
CA ILE A 408 -16.07 -20.10 10.61
C ILE A 408 -15.41 -20.23 12.00
N GLY A 409 -15.95 -21.05 12.90
CA GLY A 409 -15.47 -21.25 14.28
C GLY A 409 -13.95 -21.37 14.41
N PRO A 410 -13.28 -22.31 13.70
CA PRO A 410 -11.82 -22.42 13.72
C PRO A 410 -11.09 -21.16 13.24
N ALA A 411 -11.67 -20.40 12.31
CA ALA A 411 -11.07 -19.15 11.84
C ALA A 411 -11.10 -18.05 12.91
N LEU A 412 -12.03 -18.11 13.88
CA LEU A 412 -12.11 -17.16 15.00
C LEU A 412 -10.89 -17.23 15.93
N GLU A 413 -10.14 -18.34 15.97
CA GLU A 413 -8.89 -18.40 16.75
C GLU A 413 -7.86 -17.37 16.25
N ALA A 414 -7.94 -16.96 14.98
CA ALA A 414 -7.10 -15.88 14.46
C ALA A 414 -7.30 -14.58 15.25
N PHE A 415 -8.44 -14.40 15.92
CA PHE A 415 -8.70 -13.24 16.76
C PHE A 415 -8.01 -13.28 18.13
N ALA A 416 -7.43 -14.41 18.55
CA ALA A 416 -6.80 -14.53 19.87
C ALA A 416 -5.66 -13.52 20.10
N GLU A 417 -4.97 -13.12 19.03
CA GLU A 417 -3.86 -12.16 19.08
C GLU A 417 -4.28 -10.72 18.73
N HIS A 418 -5.58 -10.46 18.54
CA HIS A 418 -6.11 -9.20 18.00
C HIS A 418 -7.17 -8.57 18.89
N ARG A 419 -7.12 -7.24 19.00
CA ARG A 419 -8.17 -6.50 19.71
C ARG A 419 -9.32 -6.22 18.76
N ILE A 420 -10.44 -6.91 18.95
CA ILE A 420 -11.67 -6.66 18.18
C ILE A 420 -12.46 -5.54 18.85
N HIS A 421 -12.66 -4.43 18.13
CA HIS A 421 -13.40 -3.26 18.63
C HIS A 421 -14.88 -3.32 18.32
N LEU A 422 -15.24 -3.90 17.17
CA LEU A 422 -16.62 -3.99 16.68
C LEU A 422 -16.81 -5.27 15.86
N VAL A 423 -17.95 -5.92 16.02
CA VAL A 423 -18.41 -7.01 15.16
C VAL A 423 -19.79 -6.63 14.62
N SER A 424 -19.98 -6.74 13.31
CA SER A 424 -21.26 -6.45 12.65
C SER A 424 -21.57 -7.51 11.61
N GLN A 425 -22.78 -8.06 11.67
CA GLN A 425 -23.27 -9.07 10.73
C GLN A 425 -24.38 -8.43 9.89
N ALA A 426 -24.23 -8.46 8.56
CA ALA A 426 -25.19 -7.80 7.68
C ALA A 426 -26.55 -8.50 7.68
N ALA A 427 -27.63 -7.73 7.75
CA ALA A 427 -28.99 -8.26 7.67
C ALA A 427 -29.25 -9.05 6.38
N SER A 428 -28.56 -8.69 5.29
CA SER A 428 -28.58 -9.35 3.97
C SER A 428 -27.99 -10.76 3.98
N ASP A 429 -27.30 -11.16 5.06
CA ASP A 429 -26.62 -12.45 5.19
C ASP A 429 -25.49 -12.68 4.17
N LEU A 430 -24.94 -11.58 3.66
CA LEU A 430 -23.87 -11.58 2.65
C LEU A 430 -22.50 -11.26 3.25
N ASN A 431 -22.44 -10.69 4.45
CA ASN A 431 -21.17 -10.38 5.09
C ASN A 431 -21.19 -10.54 6.62
N LEU A 432 -20.00 -10.78 7.17
CA LEU A 432 -19.67 -10.66 8.59
C LEU A 432 -18.39 -9.82 8.69
N THR A 433 -18.46 -8.70 9.38
CA THR A 433 -17.38 -7.71 9.48
C THR A 433 -16.89 -7.59 10.91
N VAL A 434 -15.57 -7.55 11.08
CA VAL A 434 -14.91 -7.23 12.34
C VAL A 434 -14.03 -6.00 12.17
N VAL A 435 -13.93 -5.16 13.19
CA VAL A 435 -13.06 -3.98 13.19
C VAL A 435 -11.91 -4.19 14.16
N VAL A 436 -10.69 -4.01 13.67
CA VAL A 436 -9.43 -4.19 14.40
C VAL A 436 -8.55 -2.95 14.26
N ASP A 437 -7.47 -2.89 15.03
CA ASP A 437 -6.41 -1.89 14.81
C ASP A 437 -5.86 -2.02 13.38
N GLU A 438 -5.60 -0.89 12.72
CA GLU A 438 -5.25 -0.89 11.29
C GLU A 438 -3.99 -1.74 10.97
N ASP A 439 -3.01 -1.76 11.87
CA ASP A 439 -1.77 -2.53 11.71
C ASP A 439 -1.93 -4.05 11.83
N GLN A 440 -3.08 -4.52 12.33
CA GLN A 440 -3.42 -5.94 12.47
C GLN A 440 -4.16 -6.49 11.24
N ALA A 441 -4.81 -5.63 10.47
CA ALA A 441 -5.75 -6.01 9.40
C ALA A 441 -5.15 -7.00 8.39
N SER A 442 -3.93 -6.72 7.91
CA SER A 442 -3.28 -7.56 6.89
C SER A 442 -2.99 -8.98 7.38
N ARG A 443 -2.62 -9.14 8.66
CA ARG A 443 -2.36 -10.47 9.24
C ARG A 443 -3.66 -11.23 9.42
N LEU A 444 -4.69 -10.54 9.87
CA LEU A 444 -5.99 -11.15 10.07
C LEU A 444 -6.59 -11.62 8.75
N VAL A 445 -6.53 -10.80 7.69
CA VAL A 445 -6.96 -11.20 6.34
C VAL A 445 -6.21 -12.44 5.86
N LEU A 446 -4.89 -12.49 6.04
CA LEU A 446 -4.08 -13.64 5.65
C LEU A 446 -4.47 -14.91 6.42
N ALA A 447 -4.60 -14.80 7.75
CA ALA A 447 -4.95 -15.94 8.60
C ALA A 447 -6.36 -16.46 8.31
N LEU A 448 -7.34 -15.57 8.12
CA LEU A 448 -8.71 -15.95 7.76
C LEU A 448 -8.76 -16.57 6.36
N HIS A 449 -8.01 -16.04 5.39
CA HIS A 449 -7.97 -16.57 4.02
C HIS A 449 -7.38 -17.98 4.00
N GLN A 450 -6.27 -18.19 4.71
CA GLN A 450 -5.63 -19.50 4.86
C GLN A 450 -6.57 -20.56 5.45
N ARG A 451 -7.40 -20.19 6.43
CA ARG A 451 -8.28 -21.14 7.11
C ARG A 451 -9.59 -21.39 6.36
N LEU A 452 -10.14 -20.38 5.69
CA LEU A 452 -11.48 -20.43 5.11
C LEU A 452 -11.50 -20.71 3.60
N LEU A 453 -10.44 -20.35 2.88
CA LEU A 453 -10.45 -20.33 1.40
C LEU A 453 -9.31 -21.15 0.78
N GLU A 454 -8.30 -21.59 1.53
CA GLU A 454 -7.32 -22.56 1.03
C GLU A 454 -7.90 -23.99 1.05
N GLY A 455 -8.18 -24.54 -0.14
CA GLY A 455 -8.62 -25.93 -0.32
C GLY A 455 -10.06 -26.13 -0.78
N GLY A 456 -10.82 -25.06 -1.05
CA GLY A 456 -12.20 -25.14 -1.56
C GLY A 456 -12.31 -25.60 -3.02
N ASP A 457 -13.49 -26.11 -3.40
CA ASP A 457 -13.80 -26.66 -4.73
C ASP A 457 -13.33 -25.76 -5.89
N ALA A 458 -12.50 -26.33 -6.77
CA ALA A 458 -11.72 -25.62 -7.78
C ALA A 458 -12.53 -25.08 -8.98
N THR A 459 -13.83 -25.34 -9.06
CA THR A 459 -14.63 -25.05 -10.27
C THR A 459 -14.93 -23.57 -10.47
N ASP A 460 -15.17 -22.82 -9.39
CA ASP A 460 -15.57 -21.40 -9.44
C ASP A 460 -14.38 -20.42 -9.32
N LEU A 461 -13.20 -20.94 -9.01
CA LEU A 461 -11.99 -20.15 -8.78
C LEU A 461 -11.04 -20.26 -9.98
N GLY A 462 -10.60 -19.10 -10.47
CA GLY A 462 -9.59 -18.97 -11.50
C GLY A 462 -8.16 -19.08 -10.96
N PRO A 463 -7.17 -18.67 -11.77
CA PRO A 463 -5.77 -18.71 -11.36
C PRO A 463 -5.54 -17.80 -10.14
N ALA A 464 -4.51 -18.13 -9.35
CA ALA A 464 -3.96 -17.20 -8.37
C ALA A 464 -3.48 -15.92 -9.07
N TRP A 465 -3.66 -14.79 -8.42
CA TRP A 465 -3.18 -13.51 -8.92
C TRP A 465 -1.68 -13.59 -9.19
N ARG A 466 -1.26 -13.08 -10.35
CA ARG A 466 0.14 -12.94 -10.71
C ARG A 466 0.45 -11.45 -10.71
N PRO A 467 1.40 -10.95 -9.90
CA PRO A 467 1.89 -9.60 -10.11
C PRO A 467 2.47 -9.51 -11.53
N PRO A 468 2.27 -8.38 -12.24
CA PRO A 468 2.98 -8.15 -13.49
C PRO A 468 4.48 -8.31 -13.21
N VAL A 469 5.15 -9.17 -13.98
CA VAL A 469 6.59 -9.44 -13.86
C VAL A 469 7.34 -8.27 -14.50
N ALA A 470 7.30 -7.11 -13.83
CA ALA A 470 8.21 -6.01 -14.07
C ALA A 470 9.06 -5.88 -12.80
N SER A 471 10.04 -6.77 -12.63
CA SER A 471 11.15 -6.46 -11.74
C SER A 471 12.02 -5.45 -12.47
N GLU A 472 12.15 -4.23 -11.94
CA GLU A 472 13.22 -3.35 -12.40
C GLU A 472 14.56 -4.12 -12.33
N PRO A 473 15.41 -4.02 -13.36
CA PRO A 473 16.67 -4.75 -13.37
C PRO A 473 17.58 -4.24 -12.24
N GLY A 474 17.78 -5.05 -11.20
CA GLY A 474 18.75 -4.74 -10.14
C GLY A 474 20.20 -4.88 -10.61
N TRP A 475 21.16 -4.42 -9.79
CA TRP A 475 22.61 -4.49 -10.06
C TRP A 475 23.09 -5.88 -10.51
N TRP A 476 22.46 -6.93 -10.00
CA TRP A 476 22.73 -8.32 -10.33
C TRP A 476 22.48 -8.67 -11.80
N THR A 477 21.69 -7.86 -12.52
CA THR A 477 21.48 -8.02 -13.97
C THR A 477 22.78 -7.79 -14.74
N ALA A 478 23.52 -6.73 -14.39
CA ALA A 478 24.80 -6.40 -15.03
C ALA A 478 25.92 -7.38 -14.64
N ARG A 479 25.80 -8.03 -13.47
CA ARG A 479 26.81 -8.97 -12.94
C ARG A 479 26.43 -10.45 -13.08
N ARG A 480 25.43 -10.79 -13.90
CA ARG A 480 24.87 -12.15 -13.97
C ARG A 480 25.93 -13.25 -14.11
N ASP A 481 26.86 -13.11 -15.04
CA ASP A 481 27.85 -14.17 -15.31
C ASP A 481 28.84 -14.35 -14.15
N ALA A 482 29.21 -13.25 -13.48
CA ALA A 482 30.04 -13.29 -12.28
C ALA A 482 29.29 -13.96 -11.10
N LEU A 483 27.98 -13.70 -10.97
CA LEU A 483 27.14 -14.33 -9.96
C LEU A 483 26.95 -15.83 -10.20
N LEU A 484 26.74 -16.23 -11.46
CA LEU A 484 26.68 -17.66 -11.84
C LEU A 484 28.04 -18.35 -11.61
N SER A 485 29.15 -17.68 -11.90
CA SER A 485 30.50 -18.18 -11.61
C SER A 485 30.73 -18.34 -10.11
N ALA A 486 30.25 -17.39 -9.29
CA ALA A 486 30.25 -17.55 -7.85
C ALA A 486 29.43 -18.79 -7.47
N ALA A 487 28.18 -18.92 -7.89
CA ALA A 487 27.33 -20.08 -7.57
C ALA A 487 27.92 -21.43 -8.03
N ALA A 488 28.74 -21.46 -9.08
CA ALA A 488 29.43 -22.66 -9.54
C ALA A 488 30.48 -23.19 -8.55
N VAL A 489 31.13 -22.30 -7.78
CA VAL A 489 32.06 -22.69 -6.70
C VAL A 489 31.33 -23.37 -5.54
N GLY A 490 30.06 -23.01 -5.31
CA GLY A 490 29.21 -23.65 -4.30
C GLY A 490 28.09 -22.75 -3.81
N THR A 491 26.94 -23.35 -3.51
CA THR A 491 25.75 -22.74 -2.93
C THR A 491 25.39 -23.43 -1.61
N PRO A 492 24.70 -22.77 -0.67
CA PRO A 492 24.29 -21.36 -0.72
C PRO A 492 25.47 -20.36 -0.54
N VAL A 493 25.40 -19.21 -1.23
CA VAL A 493 26.40 -18.15 -1.14
C VAL A 493 25.77 -16.76 -1.11
N TYR A 494 26.16 -15.95 -0.14
CA TYR A 494 25.86 -14.52 -0.12
C TYR A 494 26.77 -13.77 -1.08
N VAL A 495 26.19 -12.83 -1.81
CA VAL A 495 26.90 -11.94 -2.72
C VAL A 495 26.61 -10.50 -2.36
N HIS A 496 27.64 -9.66 -2.35
CA HIS A 496 27.54 -8.24 -2.02
C HIS A 496 28.17 -7.37 -3.11
N ASP A 497 27.51 -6.30 -3.51
CA ASP A 497 28.01 -5.33 -4.50
C ASP A 497 28.46 -4.05 -3.80
N LEU A 498 29.78 -3.81 -3.77
CA LEU A 498 30.33 -2.63 -3.11
C LEU A 498 29.98 -1.33 -3.83
N ALA A 499 29.69 -1.36 -5.13
CA ALA A 499 29.24 -0.19 -5.87
C ALA A 499 27.89 0.32 -5.30
N GLY A 500 26.90 -0.56 -5.16
CA GLY A 500 25.61 -0.23 -4.53
C GLY A 500 25.76 0.22 -3.07
N VAL A 501 26.65 -0.41 -2.28
CA VAL A 501 26.93 0.06 -0.90
C VAL A 501 27.48 1.48 -0.90
N ARG A 502 28.47 1.79 -1.77
CA ARG A 502 29.07 3.12 -1.88
C ARG A 502 28.07 4.18 -2.33
N GLU A 503 27.13 3.83 -3.21
CA GLU A 503 26.04 4.72 -3.62
C GLU A 503 25.16 5.10 -2.43
N GLN A 504 24.73 4.13 -1.63
CA GLN A 504 23.92 4.40 -0.44
C GLN A 504 24.69 5.21 0.62
N VAL A 505 25.98 4.92 0.80
CA VAL A 505 26.86 5.73 1.66
C VAL A 505 26.91 7.18 1.15
N SER A 506 27.09 7.39 -0.15
CA SER A 506 27.08 8.72 -0.75
C SER A 506 25.74 9.44 -0.56
N ALA A 507 24.63 8.71 -0.58
CA ALA A 507 23.29 9.27 -0.37
C ALA A 507 23.11 9.77 1.07
N VAL A 508 23.46 8.95 2.06
CA VAL A 508 23.40 9.32 3.49
C VAL A 508 24.38 10.45 3.84
N ARG A 509 25.54 10.52 3.17
CA ARG A 509 26.51 11.62 3.36
C ARG A 509 25.95 13.01 3.01
N LYS A 510 24.91 13.09 2.18
CA LYS A 510 24.24 14.35 1.82
C LYS A 510 23.30 14.87 2.93
N LEU A 511 22.92 14.02 3.89
CA LEU A 511 22.12 14.47 5.03
C LEU A 511 22.91 15.45 5.90
N PRO A 512 22.27 16.44 6.54
CA PRO A 512 22.96 17.41 7.38
C PRO A 512 23.28 16.81 8.76
N LEU A 513 24.20 15.86 8.83
CA LEU A 513 24.63 15.14 10.04
C LEU A 513 26.13 15.31 10.29
N ASP A 514 26.53 15.40 11.56
CA ASP A 514 27.92 15.61 12.00
C ASP A 514 28.70 14.29 12.09
N ARG A 515 28.01 13.20 12.45
CA ARG A 515 28.54 11.82 12.45
C ARG A 515 27.51 10.84 11.92
N ARG A 516 28.02 9.74 11.38
CA ARG A 516 27.24 8.62 10.83
C ARG A 516 27.94 7.34 11.23
N PHE A 517 27.22 6.41 11.82
CA PHE A 517 27.75 5.11 12.22
C PHE A 517 27.03 4.01 11.43
N PHE A 518 27.79 3.10 10.83
CA PHE A 518 27.20 1.92 10.23
C PHE A 518 26.84 0.93 11.32
N ALA A 519 25.54 0.66 11.48
CA ALA A 519 25.05 -0.37 12.39
C ALA A 519 25.39 -1.76 11.84
N MET A 520 26.57 -2.28 12.20
CA MET A 520 27.20 -3.41 11.52
C MET A 520 26.50 -4.74 11.75
N LYS A 521 25.67 -4.84 12.80
CA LYS A 521 24.68 -5.93 12.99
C LYS A 521 23.83 -6.21 11.75
N ALA A 522 23.65 -5.21 10.87
CA ALA A 522 22.96 -5.39 9.60
C ALA A 522 23.74 -6.29 8.63
N CYS A 523 25.07 -6.16 8.56
CA CYS A 523 25.93 -6.95 7.66
C CYS A 523 27.36 -7.00 8.20
N PRO A 524 27.71 -8.01 9.02
CA PRO A 524 29.04 -8.16 9.62
C PRO A 524 30.02 -8.85 8.65
N VAL A 525 29.98 -8.49 7.36
CA VAL A 525 30.92 -9.03 6.35
C VAL A 525 32.19 -8.16 6.35
N PRO A 526 33.38 -8.72 6.64
CA PRO A 526 34.63 -7.97 6.81
C PRO A 526 34.89 -6.91 5.73
N GLU A 527 34.76 -7.28 4.46
CA GLU A 527 35.06 -6.41 3.33
C GLU A 527 34.00 -5.31 3.14
N VAL A 528 32.73 -5.58 3.48
CA VAL A 528 31.66 -4.58 3.46
C VAL A 528 31.86 -3.56 4.60
N VAL A 529 32.18 -4.05 5.80
CA VAL A 529 32.50 -3.21 6.96
C VAL A 529 33.70 -2.32 6.67
N ALA A 530 34.79 -2.89 6.13
CA ALA A 530 35.98 -2.15 5.74
C ALA A 530 35.68 -1.09 4.66
N ALA A 531 34.87 -1.42 3.65
CA ALA A 531 34.50 -0.49 2.59
C ALA A 531 33.68 0.70 3.11
N ILE A 532 32.73 0.46 4.03
CA ILE A 532 31.91 1.52 4.62
C ILE A 532 32.75 2.41 5.55
N ALA A 533 33.60 1.80 6.39
CA ALA A 533 34.52 2.54 7.25
C ALA A 533 35.50 3.40 6.43
N GLY A 534 36.09 2.83 5.36
CA GLY A 534 36.96 3.54 4.43
C GLY A 534 36.27 4.68 3.67
N ALA A 535 34.94 4.64 3.57
CA ALA A 535 34.13 5.72 2.99
C ALA A 535 33.82 6.86 4.00
N GLY A 536 34.32 6.75 5.24
CA GLY A 536 34.29 7.79 6.26
C GLY A 536 33.16 7.69 7.28
N LEU A 537 32.49 6.54 7.38
CA LEU A 537 31.51 6.28 8.44
C LEU A 537 32.19 5.62 9.65
N GLY A 538 31.75 5.96 10.86
CA GLY A 538 32.08 5.19 12.06
C GLY A 538 31.37 3.84 12.06
N LEU A 539 31.65 3.00 13.05
CA LEU A 539 31.00 1.69 13.21
C LEU A 539 30.22 1.65 14.52
N GLU A 540 28.92 1.36 14.43
CA GLU A 540 28.09 1.08 15.60
C GLU A 540 28.09 -0.43 15.86
N CYS A 541 28.46 -0.80 17.09
CA CYS A 541 28.60 -2.17 17.57
C CYS A 541 27.64 -2.41 18.74
N VAL A 542 26.99 -3.57 18.77
CA VAL A 542 26.10 -3.97 19.88
C VAL A 542 26.68 -5.07 20.78
N SER A 543 27.85 -5.61 20.44
CA SER A 543 28.51 -6.67 21.21
C SER A 543 30.04 -6.61 21.13
N ALA A 544 30.71 -7.31 22.05
CA ALA A 544 32.16 -7.52 22.03
C ALA A 544 32.67 -8.11 20.70
N GLY A 545 31.93 -9.08 20.13
CA GLY A 545 32.30 -9.72 18.87
C GLY A 545 32.30 -8.75 17.68
N GLU A 546 31.35 -7.82 17.66
CA GLU A 546 31.30 -6.77 16.64
C GLU A 546 32.46 -5.77 16.79
N ILE A 547 32.83 -5.42 18.02
CA ILE A 547 33.99 -4.56 18.30
C ILE A 547 35.28 -5.23 17.81
N ALA A 548 35.45 -6.52 18.10
CA ALA A 548 36.61 -7.28 17.65
C ALA A 548 36.69 -7.32 16.11
N LEU A 549 35.56 -7.58 15.43
CA LEU A 549 35.49 -7.53 13.97
C LEU A 549 35.83 -6.13 13.44
N ALA A 550 35.19 -5.08 13.98
CA ALA A 550 35.43 -3.69 13.60
C ALA A 550 36.90 -3.30 13.72
N ARG A 551 37.55 -3.65 14.84
CA ARG A 551 38.98 -3.38 15.05
C ARG A 551 39.90 -4.20 14.13
N SER A 552 39.50 -5.41 13.75
CA SER A 552 40.30 -6.24 12.83
C SER A 552 40.31 -5.71 11.40
N VAL A 553 39.22 -5.10 10.93
CA VAL A 553 39.08 -4.65 9.53
C VAL A 553 39.22 -3.14 9.35
N ALA A 554 38.96 -2.36 10.40
CA ALA A 554 38.99 -0.91 10.41
C ALA A 554 39.56 -0.39 11.75
N PRO A 555 40.85 -0.64 12.05
CA PRO A 555 41.44 -0.43 13.37
C PRO A 555 41.37 1.02 13.85
N THR A 556 41.32 2.00 12.94
CA THR A 556 41.28 3.43 13.26
C THR A 556 39.86 4.03 13.23
N SER A 557 38.82 3.24 12.91
CA SER A 557 37.46 3.76 12.82
C SER A 557 36.94 4.22 14.19
N GLU A 558 36.13 5.27 14.19
CA GLU A 558 35.37 5.67 15.38
C GLU A 558 34.35 4.55 15.70
N LEU A 559 34.30 4.14 16.97
CA LEU A 559 33.37 3.12 17.44
C LEU A 559 32.30 3.75 18.34
N LEU A 560 31.05 3.37 18.10
CA LEU A 560 29.92 3.63 18.97
C LEU A 560 29.40 2.29 19.49
N PHE A 561 29.35 2.11 20.81
CA PHE A 561 28.85 0.91 21.44
C PHE A 561 27.43 1.16 21.97
N THR A 562 26.42 0.62 21.26
CA THR A 562 24.99 0.81 21.56
C THR A 562 24.33 -0.53 21.93
N PRO A 563 24.73 -1.15 23.05
CA PRO A 563 24.23 -2.46 23.43
C PRO A 563 22.75 -2.45 23.84
N ASN A 564 22.23 -3.66 24.06
CA ASN A 564 20.97 -3.87 24.77
C ASN A 564 21.16 -4.91 25.87
N VAL A 565 21.14 -4.51 27.14
CA VAL A 565 21.36 -5.37 28.31
C VAL A 565 22.73 -6.09 28.24
N ALA A 566 23.80 -5.31 27.98
CA ALA A 566 25.17 -5.84 27.89
C ALA A 566 25.73 -6.30 29.25
N SER A 567 26.65 -7.27 29.18
CA SER A 567 27.39 -7.72 30.36
C SER A 567 28.50 -6.74 30.77
N ARG A 568 28.97 -6.83 32.02
CA ARG A 568 30.13 -6.06 32.50
C ARG A 568 31.36 -6.25 31.60
N ALA A 569 31.59 -7.47 31.12
CA ALA A 569 32.73 -7.81 30.28
C ALA A 569 32.70 -7.05 28.94
N GLU A 570 31.52 -6.94 28.32
CA GLU A 570 31.38 -6.20 27.06
C GLU A 570 31.64 -4.71 27.24
N TYR A 571 31.21 -4.10 28.36
CA TYR A 571 31.57 -2.72 28.68
C TYR A 571 33.08 -2.54 28.86
N VAL A 572 33.75 -3.47 29.54
CA VAL A 572 35.22 -3.44 29.71
C VAL A 572 35.92 -3.50 28.34
N GLU A 573 35.47 -4.39 27.46
CA GLU A 573 36.02 -4.52 26.11
C GLU A 573 35.76 -3.27 25.25
N ALA A 574 34.56 -2.70 25.32
CA ALA A 574 34.22 -1.46 24.62
C ALA A 574 35.06 -0.27 25.08
N ILE A 575 35.29 -0.16 26.39
CA ILE A 575 36.17 0.86 26.98
C ILE A 575 37.62 0.65 26.51
N ALA A 576 38.13 -0.58 26.57
CA ALA A 576 39.48 -0.89 26.13
C ALA A 576 39.69 -0.61 24.63
N ALA A 577 38.64 -0.81 23.83
CA ALA A 577 38.63 -0.48 22.41
C ALA A 577 38.46 1.02 22.14
N GLY A 578 38.25 1.87 23.15
CA GLY A 578 38.05 3.31 22.96
C GLY A 578 36.71 3.67 22.29
N ALA A 579 35.69 2.84 22.46
CA ALA A 579 34.35 3.11 21.93
C ALA A 579 33.63 4.18 22.76
N GLN A 580 32.78 4.95 22.09
CA GLN A 580 31.79 5.79 22.78
C GLN A 580 30.69 4.91 23.33
N LEU A 581 30.31 5.13 24.59
CA LEU A 581 29.43 4.21 25.32
C LEU A 581 28.02 4.75 25.38
N THR A 582 27.06 3.96 24.92
CA THR A 582 25.64 4.18 25.19
C THR A 582 25.19 3.28 26.34
N VAL A 583 24.46 3.86 27.30
CA VAL A 583 23.84 3.16 28.43
C VAL A 583 22.33 3.13 28.21
N ASP A 584 21.73 1.95 28.33
CA ASP A 584 20.31 1.69 28.02
C ASP A 584 19.43 1.48 29.25
N SER A 585 20.03 1.43 30.44
CA SER A 585 19.36 1.14 31.72
C SER A 585 20.15 1.73 32.89
N GLU A 586 19.54 1.84 34.07
CA GLU A 586 20.24 2.34 35.27
C GLU A 586 21.25 1.34 35.86
N PHE A 587 21.11 0.06 35.54
CA PHE A 587 21.84 -1.02 36.18
C PHE A 587 23.37 -0.90 36.05
N PRO A 588 23.97 -0.61 34.86
CA PRO A 588 25.42 -0.51 34.72
C PRO A 588 26.03 0.57 35.63
N LEU A 589 25.36 1.72 35.79
CA LEU A 589 25.85 2.80 36.64
C LEU A 589 25.75 2.46 38.13
N ARG A 590 24.71 1.72 38.55
CA ARG A 590 24.56 1.29 39.96
C ARG A 590 25.51 0.16 40.31
N ALA A 591 25.62 -0.84 39.43
CA ALA A 591 26.33 -2.08 39.73
C ALA A 591 27.84 -1.97 39.47
N TRP A 592 28.27 -1.16 38.49
CA TRP A 592 29.67 -1.05 38.04
C TRP A 592 30.15 0.41 37.94
N PRO A 593 29.95 1.23 38.99
CA PRO A 593 30.24 2.67 38.94
C PRO A 593 31.69 3.00 38.56
N GLU A 594 32.64 2.14 38.95
CA GLU A 594 34.06 2.30 38.65
C GLU A 594 34.38 2.24 37.14
N LEU A 595 33.55 1.55 36.36
CA LEU A 595 33.72 1.48 34.90
C LEU A 595 33.33 2.79 34.21
N PHE A 596 32.50 3.63 34.83
CA PHE A 596 31.97 4.85 34.20
C PHE A 596 32.55 6.13 34.81
N SER A 597 33.23 6.04 35.95
CA SER A 597 33.85 7.20 36.60
C SER A 597 34.84 7.92 35.67
N GLY A 598 34.67 9.24 35.55
CA GLY A 598 35.46 10.14 34.71
C GLY A 598 35.16 10.06 33.20
N ARG A 599 34.18 9.24 32.78
CA ARG A 599 33.90 8.97 31.36
C ARG A 599 32.69 9.72 30.85
N ASP A 600 32.71 9.94 29.55
CA ASP A 600 31.58 10.48 28.79
C ASP A 600 30.70 9.33 28.29
N ILE A 601 29.39 9.45 28.46
CA ILE A 601 28.40 8.46 28.04
C ILE A 601 27.22 9.09 27.28
N LEU A 602 26.55 8.27 26.48
CA LEU A 602 25.25 8.56 25.87
C LEU A 602 24.15 7.79 26.62
N LEU A 603 22.94 8.34 26.69
CA LEU A 603 21.77 7.64 27.20
C LEU A 603 20.83 7.23 26.07
N ARG A 604 20.43 5.97 26.03
CA ARG A 604 19.36 5.52 25.13
C ARG A 604 18.00 5.77 25.78
N ILE A 605 17.16 6.56 25.13
CA ILE A 605 15.84 6.95 25.60
C ILE A 605 14.78 6.30 24.70
N ASP A 606 13.76 5.75 25.34
CA ASP A 606 12.55 5.27 24.71
C ASP A 606 11.57 6.44 24.51
N PRO A 607 11.20 6.81 23.27
CA PRO A 607 10.25 7.88 23.01
C PRO A 607 8.79 7.54 23.40
N GLY A 608 8.50 6.34 23.89
CA GLY A 608 7.17 5.93 24.35
C GLY A 608 6.22 5.47 23.22
N GLU A 609 6.48 5.88 21.97
CA GLU A 609 5.75 5.45 20.77
C GLU A 609 6.71 4.86 19.72
N GLY A 610 6.52 3.58 19.37
CA GLY A 610 7.32 2.89 18.35
C GLY A 610 6.82 3.07 16.93
N ARG A 611 7.73 3.37 16.00
CA ARG A 611 7.47 3.48 14.55
C ARG A 611 8.03 2.26 13.81
N GLY A 612 7.29 1.76 12.82
CA GLY A 612 7.72 0.64 11.99
C GLY A 612 6.59 -0.32 11.63
N HIS A 613 6.79 -1.07 10.54
CA HIS A 613 5.78 -1.92 9.91
C HIS A 613 5.42 -3.21 10.69
N HIS A 614 6.07 -3.50 11.83
CA HIS A 614 5.81 -4.70 12.64
C HIS A 614 6.18 -4.49 14.12
N ARG A 615 5.47 -5.16 15.04
CA ARG A 615 5.81 -5.30 16.48
C ARG A 615 7.28 -5.68 16.78
N HIS A 616 7.97 -6.38 15.87
CA HIS A 616 9.35 -6.86 16.08
C HIS A 616 10.41 -5.86 15.57
N VAL A 617 9.97 -4.76 14.94
CA VAL A 617 10.83 -3.66 14.47
C VAL A 617 10.46 -2.30 15.09
N ARG A 618 9.43 -2.27 15.95
CA ARG A 618 9.11 -1.15 16.85
C ARG A 618 9.94 -1.31 18.12
N THR A 619 10.85 -0.38 18.38
CA THR A 619 11.82 -0.46 19.50
C THR A 619 11.51 0.52 20.63
N ALA A 620 10.30 1.08 20.66
CA ALA A 620 9.85 2.07 21.64
C ALA A 620 8.44 1.77 22.17
N GLY A 621 8.16 2.19 23.41
CA GLY A 621 6.92 2.01 24.18
C GLY A 621 7.15 1.28 25.50
N GLY A 622 6.32 1.49 26.54
CA GLY A 622 6.53 0.96 27.90
C GLY A 622 6.60 -0.58 28.06
N ALA A 623 6.34 -1.35 27.00
CA ALA A 623 6.57 -2.80 26.93
C ALA A 623 7.85 -3.18 26.15
N SER A 624 8.63 -2.19 25.71
CA SER A 624 9.92 -2.32 25.04
C SER A 624 11.02 -2.60 26.07
N LYS A 625 11.97 -3.47 25.71
CA LYS A 625 13.16 -3.71 26.53
C LYS A 625 14.28 -2.69 26.27
N PHE A 626 14.06 -1.74 25.37
CA PHE A 626 15.11 -0.85 24.85
C PHE A 626 15.00 0.55 25.44
N GLY A 627 16.07 1.02 26.06
CA GLY A 627 16.19 2.39 26.51
C GLY A 627 15.35 2.73 27.74
N LEU A 628 15.56 3.95 28.22
CA LEU A 628 14.96 4.49 29.43
C LEU A 628 13.67 5.24 29.10
N LEU A 629 12.66 5.12 29.97
CA LEU A 629 11.50 6.00 29.88
C LEU A 629 11.91 7.47 30.14
N PRO A 630 11.25 8.45 29.51
CA PRO A 630 11.58 9.88 29.67
C PRO A 630 11.65 10.33 31.13
N ASP A 631 10.70 9.89 31.95
CA ASP A 631 10.60 10.27 33.38
C ASP A 631 11.75 9.73 34.25
N ALA A 632 12.48 8.71 33.78
CA ALA A 632 13.62 8.15 34.49
C ALA A 632 14.93 8.95 34.25
N VAL A 633 14.97 9.82 33.24
CA VAL A 633 16.19 10.54 32.84
C VAL A 633 16.74 11.44 33.97
N PRO A 634 15.94 12.23 34.71
CA PRO A 634 16.45 13.06 35.80
C PRO A 634 17.12 12.25 36.93
N ALA A 635 16.52 11.12 37.30
CA ALA A 635 17.08 10.25 38.35
C ALA A 635 18.41 9.62 37.89
N LEU A 636 18.51 9.24 36.61
CA LEU A 636 19.74 8.70 36.07
C LEU A 636 20.84 9.76 35.90
N ALA A 637 20.48 11.00 35.56
CA ALA A 637 21.41 12.10 35.51
C ALA A 637 22.07 12.36 36.88
N ALA A 638 21.27 12.32 37.95
CA ALA A 638 21.79 12.40 39.31
C ALA A 638 22.72 11.23 39.66
N LEU A 639 22.38 10.00 39.25
CA LEU A 639 23.23 8.83 39.45
C LEU A 639 24.56 8.93 38.68
N ALA A 640 24.51 9.36 37.41
CA ALA A 640 25.70 9.55 36.59
C ALA A 640 26.67 10.56 37.25
N ALA A 641 26.15 11.67 37.77
CA ALA A 641 26.93 12.64 38.52
C ALA A 641 27.54 12.05 39.80
N GLN A 642 26.80 11.22 40.55
CA GLN A 642 27.31 10.57 41.76
C GLN A 642 28.48 9.61 41.48
N VAL A 643 28.46 8.91 40.35
CA VAL A 643 29.56 7.99 39.98
C VAL A 643 30.69 8.69 39.20
N GLY A 644 30.54 9.97 38.91
CA GLY A 644 31.52 10.80 38.19
C GLY A 644 31.50 10.63 36.67
N ALA A 645 30.41 10.10 36.09
CA ALA A 645 30.20 10.02 34.64
C ALA A 645 29.54 11.31 34.11
N ARG A 646 29.84 11.69 32.87
CA ARG A 646 29.22 12.84 32.18
C ARG A 646 28.31 12.35 31.06
N ILE A 647 27.05 12.77 31.08
CA ILE A 647 26.11 12.46 30.00
C ILE A 647 26.27 13.51 28.91
N ILE A 648 26.95 13.15 27.82
CA ILE A 648 27.26 14.07 26.71
C ILE A 648 26.30 13.95 25.53
N GLY A 649 25.46 12.92 25.51
CA GLY A 649 24.55 12.66 24.41
C GLY A 649 23.32 11.84 24.79
N VAL A 650 22.30 11.94 23.96
CA VAL A 650 21.09 11.12 24.05
C VAL A 650 20.80 10.47 22.71
N HIS A 651 20.31 9.24 22.74
CA HIS A 651 20.01 8.41 21.59
C HIS A 651 18.56 7.93 21.64
N ALA A 652 17.84 7.99 20.53
CA ALA A 652 16.54 7.33 20.40
C ALA A 652 16.46 6.57 19.07
N HIS A 653 15.82 5.41 19.11
CA HIS A 653 15.54 4.61 17.92
C HIS A 653 14.04 4.32 17.84
N ALA A 654 13.33 5.05 16.97
CA ALA A 654 11.89 4.90 16.80
C ALA A 654 11.51 3.54 16.16
N GLY A 655 12.39 2.98 15.32
CA GLY A 655 12.31 1.63 14.77
C GLY A 655 12.94 1.48 13.38
N SER A 656 12.66 0.37 12.68
CA SER A 656 13.27 0.05 11.37
C SER A 656 12.26 0.07 10.22
N GLY A 657 12.68 0.59 9.07
CA GLY A 657 11.88 0.64 7.85
C GLY A 657 10.99 1.88 7.75
N VAL A 658 11.42 3.00 8.32
CA VAL A 658 10.64 4.24 8.36
C VAL A 658 10.72 4.95 7.00
N ASN A 659 9.55 5.23 6.40
CA ASN A 659 9.43 5.91 5.11
C ASN A 659 8.91 7.35 5.23
N ASP A 660 8.60 7.82 6.44
CA ASP A 660 8.21 9.19 6.73
C ASP A 660 9.47 10.09 6.86
N PRO A 661 9.65 11.10 6.00
CA PRO A 661 10.81 12.00 6.08
C PRO A 661 10.87 12.87 7.35
N GLY A 662 9.74 13.09 8.05
CA GLY A 662 9.67 13.91 9.26
C GLY A 662 10.21 13.22 10.52
N ALA A 663 10.31 11.89 10.51
CA ALA A 663 10.51 11.10 11.73
C ALA A 663 11.81 11.42 12.50
N TRP A 664 12.92 11.68 11.81
CA TRP A 664 14.19 12.00 12.46
C TRP A 664 14.22 13.44 13.02
N ALA A 665 13.48 14.37 12.41
CA ALA A 665 13.32 15.71 12.95
C ALA A 665 12.50 15.69 14.24
N GLU A 666 11.43 14.90 14.28
CA GLU A 666 10.62 14.69 15.49
C GLU A 666 11.42 13.96 16.59
N THR A 667 12.22 12.96 16.22
CA THR A 667 13.15 12.30 17.15
C THR A 667 14.15 13.30 17.72
N ALA A 668 14.70 14.19 16.88
CA ALA A 668 15.59 15.23 17.35
C ALA A 668 14.88 16.20 18.30
N GLU A 669 13.70 16.70 17.94
CA GLU A 669 12.88 17.61 18.77
C GLU A 669 12.58 16.99 20.14
N PHE A 670 12.24 15.70 20.18
CA PHE A 670 12.06 14.94 21.42
C PHE A 670 13.35 14.90 22.26
N LEU A 671 14.47 14.52 21.66
CA LEU A 671 15.76 14.43 22.35
C LEU A 671 16.27 15.80 22.83
N LEU A 672 15.98 16.88 22.09
CA LEU A 672 16.27 18.27 22.47
C LEU A 672 15.60 18.65 23.80
N GLY A 673 14.46 18.05 24.13
CA GLY A 673 13.73 18.31 25.38
C GLY A 673 14.52 17.99 26.66
N PHE A 674 15.57 17.16 26.57
CA PHE A 674 16.43 16.82 27.72
C PHE A 674 17.58 17.80 27.95
N ARG A 675 17.75 18.82 27.10
CA ARG A 675 18.85 19.78 27.19
C ARG A 675 18.92 20.51 28.53
N ASP A 676 17.77 20.87 29.10
CA ASP A 676 17.73 21.61 30.37
C ASP A 676 18.05 20.72 31.57
N ILE A 677 17.96 19.40 31.41
CA ILE A 677 18.22 18.39 32.46
C ILE A 677 19.68 17.91 32.38
N LEU A 678 20.27 17.92 31.18
CA LEU A 678 21.59 17.37 30.89
C LEU A 678 22.58 18.49 30.51
N PRO A 679 23.34 19.06 31.46
CA PRO A 679 24.13 20.28 31.23
C PRO A 679 25.31 20.09 30.26
N ASP A 680 25.86 18.87 30.16
CA ASP A 680 26.97 18.53 29.26
C ASP A 680 26.50 18.04 27.87
N LEU A 681 25.19 18.11 27.59
CA LEU A 681 24.60 17.56 26.38
C LEU A 681 25.11 18.29 25.12
N ARG A 682 25.75 17.52 24.25
CA ARG A 682 26.31 18.00 22.96
C ARG A 682 26.01 17.10 21.78
N ILE A 683 25.37 15.94 21.98
CA ILE A 683 25.07 14.97 20.91
C ILE A 683 23.60 14.55 20.97
N LEU A 684 22.94 14.58 19.81
CA LEU A 684 21.64 13.96 19.58
C LEU A 684 21.83 12.85 18.55
N ASP A 685 21.73 11.60 18.99
CA ASP A 685 21.76 10.45 18.10
C ASP A 685 20.33 10.05 17.73
N LEU A 686 20.00 10.27 16.45
CA LEU A 686 18.67 10.05 15.90
C LEU A 686 18.41 8.57 15.59
N GLY A 687 19.38 7.70 15.89
CA GLY A 687 19.34 6.27 15.63
C GLY A 687 19.35 5.96 14.13
N GLY A 688 18.99 4.72 13.78
CA GLY A 688 18.90 4.28 12.38
C GLY A 688 17.48 4.31 11.81
N GLY A 689 17.21 3.33 10.95
CA GLY A 689 15.83 2.96 10.59
C GLY A 689 15.33 3.41 9.22
N LEU A 690 16.17 4.10 8.43
CA LEU A 690 15.83 4.51 7.05
C LEU A 690 15.24 3.33 6.25
N GLY A 691 14.07 3.57 5.65
CA GLY A 691 13.33 2.57 4.86
C GLY A 691 13.88 2.37 3.45
N ILE A 692 13.61 1.19 2.91
CA ILE A 692 13.89 0.82 1.51
C ILE A 692 12.63 0.19 0.90
N PRO A 693 12.45 0.27 -0.43
CA PRO A 693 11.38 -0.46 -1.09
C PRO A 693 11.65 -1.97 -1.03
N TYR A 694 10.64 -2.75 -0.66
CA TYR A 694 10.73 -4.21 -0.67
C TYR A 694 10.06 -4.81 -1.89
N ARG A 695 8.93 -4.25 -2.32
CA ARG A 695 8.11 -4.73 -3.43
C ARG A 695 8.12 -3.72 -4.59
N PRO A 696 7.86 -4.17 -5.82
CA PRO A 696 7.61 -3.27 -6.94
C PRO A 696 6.48 -2.29 -6.60
N GLY A 697 6.75 -1.00 -6.75
CA GLY A 697 5.80 0.09 -6.44
C GLY A 697 5.81 0.59 -5.00
N ASP A 698 6.60 0.00 -4.09
CA ASP A 698 6.79 0.57 -2.75
C ASP A 698 7.42 1.98 -2.86
N PRO A 699 6.95 2.97 -2.07
CA PRO A 699 7.54 4.30 -2.07
C PRO A 699 8.98 4.25 -1.56
N ARG A 700 9.89 4.93 -2.26
CA ARG A 700 11.26 5.13 -1.80
C ARG A 700 11.33 6.35 -0.88
N LEU A 701 12.05 6.23 0.23
CA LEU A 701 12.27 7.34 1.15
C LEU A 701 13.01 8.50 0.44
N ASP A 702 12.44 9.70 0.53
CA ASP A 702 13.04 10.92 0.01
C ASP A 702 14.06 11.49 1.01
N LEU A 703 15.35 11.23 0.77
CA LEU A 703 16.45 11.74 1.59
C LEU A 703 16.61 13.27 1.51
N ALA A 704 16.16 13.92 0.43
CA ALA A 704 16.18 15.38 0.35
C ALA A 704 15.12 15.97 1.28
N ALA A 705 13.94 15.35 1.36
CA ALA A 705 12.92 15.71 2.35
C ALA A 705 13.40 15.46 3.80
N VAL A 706 14.13 14.36 4.06
CA VAL A 706 14.76 14.12 5.38
C VAL A 706 15.79 15.21 5.70
N ALA A 707 16.62 15.61 4.72
CA ALA A 707 17.58 16.69 4.91
C ALA A 707 16.88 18.03 5.22
N ALA A 708 15.79 18.33 4.51
CA ALA A 708 15.00 19.53 4.73
C ALA A 708 14.32 19.54 6.11
N SER A 709 13.81 18.41 6.58
CA SER A 709 13.17 18.30 7.89
C SER A 709 14.15 18.51 9.06
N LEU A 710 15.44 18.16 8.87
CA LEU A 710 16.48 18.37 9.87
C LEU A 710 17.05 19.80 9.91
N ALA A 711 16.83 20.62 8.88
CA ALA A 711 17.38 21.98 8.82
C ALA A 711 16.88 22.91 9.95
N PRO A 712 15.58 22.93 10.33
CA PRO A 712 15.08 23.71 11.46
C PRO A 712 15.71 23.28 12.80
N ILE A 713 15.97 21.99 12.98
CA ILE A 713 16.60 21.45 14.20
C ILE A 713 18.02 22.03 14.37
N ARG A 714 18.80 22.08 13.28
CA ARG A 714 20.14 22.71 13.33
C ARG A 714 20.09 24.19 13.70
N ALA A 715 19.06 24.91 13.24
CA ALA A 715 18.89 26.32 13.59
C ALA A 715 18.51 26.52 15.08
N LYS A 716 17.69 25.62 15.64
CA LYS A 716 17.28 25.66 17.06
C LYS A 716 18.39 25.26 18.03
N ALA A 717 19.28 24.36 17.63
CA ALA A 717 20.34 23.80 18.47
C ALA A 717 21.75 24.01 17.88
N PRO A 718 22.21 25.28 17.72
CA PRO A 718 23.56 25.54 17.25
C PRO A 718 24.58 24.98 18.26
N GLY A 719 25.47 24.10 17.77
CA GLY A 719 26.54 23.50 18.58
C GLY A 719 26.27 22.09 19.09
N LEU A 720 25.05 21.55 18.97
CA LEU A 720 24.80 20.11 19.18
C LEU A 720 25.10 19.33 17.90
N GLY A 721 25.80 18.21 18.04
CA GLY A 721 26.07 17.26 16.97
C GLY A 721 24.85 16.36 16.71
N LEU A 722 24.45 16.23 15.44
CA LEU A 722 23.41 15.32 14.99
C LEU A 722 24.01 14.05 14.41
N TRP A 723 23.70 12.91 15.03
CA TRP A 723 24.24 11.60 14.67
C TRP A 723 23.14 10.68 14.14
N MET A 724 23.53 9.67 13.37
CA MET A 724 22.60 8.68 12.82
C MET A 724 23.31 7.34 12.61
N GLU A 725 22.56 6.24 12.78
CA GLU A 725 23.08 4.87 12.73
C GLU A 725 22.47 4.03 11.56
N PRO A 726 22.63 4.40 10.28
CA PRO A 726 22.01 3.67 9.18
C PRO A 726 22.69 2.31 8.96
N GLY A 727 21.97 1.21 9.25
CA GLY A 727 22.42 -0.16 8.94
C GLY A 727 21.79 -0.70 7.65
N ARG A 728 20.54 -1.15 7.76
CA ARG A 728 19.77 -1.82 6.68
C ARG A 728 19.82 -1.06 5.35
N PHE A 729 19.60 0.24 5.38
CA PHE A 729 19.54 1.11 4.21
C PHE A 729 20.81 1.04 3.36
N LEU A 730 21.98 0.92 3.99
CA LEU A 730 23.26 0.92 3.29
C LEU A 730 23.54 -0.38 2.52
N VAL A 731 22.99 -1.51 2.96
CA VAL A 731 23.45 -2.84 2.54
C VAL A 731 22.37 -3.75 1.98
N ALA A 732 21.08 -3.50 2.28
CA ALA A 732 20.01 -4.41 1.92
C ALA A 732 19.86 -4.62 0.40
N GLU A 733 19.77 -3.53 -0.38
CA GLU A 733 19.62 -3.58 -1.84
C GLU A 733 20.89 -4.06 -2.56
N ALA A 734 22.05 -3.92 -1.90
CA ALA A 734 23.36 -4.27 -2.44
C ALA A 734 23.78 -5.73 -2.13
N GLY A 735 22.88 -6.58 -1.64
CA GLY A 735 23.20 -7.98 -1.35
C GLY A 735 22.09 -8.97 -1.70
N ALA A 736 22.51 -10.17 -2.10
CA ALA A 736 21.62 -11.27 -2.45
C ALA A 736 22.16 -12.62 -1.94
N LEU A 737 21.28 -13.61 -1.83
CA LEU A 737 21.64 -15.00 -1.55
C LEU A 737 21.42 -15.81 -2.83
N LEU A 738 22.47 -16.48 -3.31
CA LEU A 738 22.38 -17.42 -4.42
C LEU A 738 22.19 -18.83 -3.87
N VAL A 739 21.20 -19.53 -4.42
CA VAL A 739 20.81 -20.88 -4.02
C VAL A 739 20.64 -21.75 -5.26
N ARG A 740 20.79 -23.06 -5.10
CA ARG A 740 20.62 -24.01 -6.20
C ARG A 740 19.33 -24.80 -6.02
N VAL A 741 18.55 -24.92 -7.09
CA VAL A 741 17.39 -25.79 -7.15
C VAL A 741 17.87 -27.23 -7.06
N THR A 742 17.42 -27.93 -6.02
CA THR A 742 17.71 -29.35 -5.80
C THR A 742 16.62 -30.25 -6.34
N GLN A 743 15.37 -29.78 -6.34
CA GLN A 743 14.23 -30.55 -6.83
C GLN A 743 13.04 -29.64 -7.14
N VAL A 744 12.22 -30.04 -8.11
CA VAL A 744 10.92 -29.42 -8.39
C VAL A 744 9.84 -30.48 -8.21
N ARG A 745 8.89 -30.23 -7.31
CA ARG A 745 7.82 -31.18 -6.96
C ARG A 745 6.46 -30.55 -7.23
N ARG A 746 5.56 -31.28 -7.88
CA ARG A 746 4.16 -30.88 -8.04
C ARG A 746 3.28 -31.73 -7.16
N LYS A 747 2.45 -31.10 -6.33
CA LYS A 747 1.48 -31.78 -5.45
C LYS A 747 0.11 -31.12 -5.65
N GLY A 748 -0.76 -31.79 -6.41
CA GLY A 748 -2.01 -31.17 -6.88
C GLY A 748 -1.70 -29.96 -7.77
N GLU A 749 -2.35 -28.83 -7.47
CA GLU A 749 -2.13 -27.57 -8.19
C GLU A 749 -0.88 -26.79 -7.73
N ARG A 750 -0.23 -27.20 -6.62
CA ARG A 750 0.95 -26.50 -6.07
C ARG A 750 2.25 -27.01 -6.65
N CYS A 751 3.14 -26.09 -7.00
CA CYS A 751 4.53 -26.35 -7.41
C CYS A 751 5.48 -25.94 -6.27
N PHE A 752 6.36 -26.84 -5.84
CA PHE A 752 7.39 -26.59 -4.84
C PHE A 752 8.76 -26.67 -5.49
N VAL A 753 9.57 -25.65 -5.29
CA VAL A 753 10.96 -25.57 -5.72
C VAL A 753 11.83 -25.72 -4.48
N GLY A 754 12.36 -26.93 -4.28
CA GLY A 754 13.31 -27.20 -3.22
C GLY A 754 14.67 -26.62 -3.59
N VAL A 755 15.29 -25.91 -2.66
CA VAL A 755 16.64 -25.35 -2.83
C VAL A 755 17.58 -25.83 -1.72
N ASP A 756 18.88 -25.61 -1.90
CA ASP A 756 19.94 -25.99 -0.95
C ASP A 756 20.14 -25.02 0.22
N ALA A 757 19.22 -24.09 0.42
CA ALA A 757 19.19 -23.12 1.52
C ALA A 757 17.82 -23.13 2.21
N GLY A 758 17.80 -23.00 3.54
CA GLY A 758 16.56 -22.84 4.29
C GLY A 758 16.63 -21.68 5.27
N MET A 759 15.77 -21.71 6.28
CA MET A 759 15.71 -20.74 7.37
C MET A 759 17.02 -20.66 8.16
N ASN A 760 17.86 -21.70 8.12
CA ASN A 760 19.21 -21.66 8.68
C ASN A 760 20.13 -20.69 7.92
N ALA A 761 19.93 -20.53 6.61
CA ALA A 761 20.71 -19.62 5.78
C ALA A 761 20.07 -18.22 5.72
N LEU A 762 18.73 -18.16 5.58
CA LEU A 762 17.96 -16.92 5.55
C LEU A 762 16.75 -17.04 6.48
N LEU A 763 16.91 -16.64 7.74
CA LEU A 763 15.90 -16.82 8.79
C LEU A 763 14.68 -15.90 8.66
N ARG A 764 14.84 -14.73 8.03
CA ARG A 764 13.87 -13.63 8.07
C ARG A 764 12.45 -14.00 7.55
N PRO A 765 12.29 -14.75 6.44
CA PRO A 765 10.98 -15.21 5.98
C PRO A 765 10.25 -16.07 7.03
N ALA A 766 10.97 -16.99 7.68
CA ALA A 766 10.40 -17.86 8.70
C ALA A 766 10.12 -17.14 10.02
N LEU A 767 10.99 -16.21 10.43
CA LEU A 767 10.90 -15.54 11.73
C LEU A 767 9.80 -14.47 11.80
N TYR A 768 9.66 -13.65 10.76
CA TYR A 768 8.72 -12.53 10.76
C TYR A 768 8.11 -12.23 9.37
N GLY A 769 8.12 -13.21 8.47
CA GLY A 769 7.44 -13.09 7.17
C GLY A 769 8.10 -12.11 6.20
N ALA A 770 9.42 -11.89 6.31
CA ALA A 770 10.13 -10.96 5.42
C ALA A 770 9.97 -11.34 3.94
N TRP A 771 9.60 -10.35 3.12
CA TRP A 771 9.51 -10.55 1.68
C TRP A 771 10.87 -10.31 1.01
N HIS A 772 11.24 -11.20 0.10
CA HIS A 772 12.43 -11.08 -0.74
C HIS A 772 12.06 -11.37 -2.20
N PRO A 773 12.60 -10.60 -3.17
CA PRO A 773 12.43 -10.93 -4.58
C PRO A 773 13.23 -12.20 -4.88
N ILE A 774 12.61 -13.14 -5.58
CA ILE A 774 13.27 -14.37 -6.03
C ILE A 774 13.20 -14.41 -7.54
N VAL A 775 14.35 -14.59 -8.19
CA VAL A 775 14.45 -14.67 -9.65
C VAL A 775 15.27 -15.90 -10.04
N ASN A 776 14.91 -16.53 -11.16
CA ASN A 776 15.73 -17.57 -11.76
C ASN A 776 16.88 -16.91 -12.51
N LEU A 777 18.09 -16.96 -11.93
CA LEU A 777 19.28 -16.31 -12.49
C LEU A 777 19.81 -17.11 -13.69
N SER A 778 19.70 -18.43 -13.66
CA SER A 778 20.06 -19.32 -14.77
C SER A 778 19.15 -19.10 -15.98
N ARG A 779 17.84 -18.99 -15.79
CA ARG A 779 16.85 -18.87 -16.88
C ARG A 779 15.96 -17.65 -16.68
N ARG A 780 16.22 -16.57 -17.44
CA ARG A 780 15.44 -15.31 -17.36
C ARG A 780 14.30 -15.21 -18.36
N VAL A 781 14.32 -16.03 -19.41
CA VAL A 781 13.35 -16.00 -20.50
C VAL A 781 12.74 -17.39 -20.62
N GLY A 782 11.42 -17.46 -20.72
CA GLY A 782 10.67 -18.70 -20.84
C GLY A 782 9.29 -18.60 -20.22
N ALA A 783 8.58 -19.73 -20.19
CA ALA A 783 7.28 -19.83 -19.52
C ALA A 783 7.44 -19.60 -18.01
N SER A 784 6.50 -18.85 -17.43
CA SER A 784 6.47 -18.59 -15.98
C SER A 784 5.56 -19.56 -15.25
N VAL A 785 6.04 -20.07 -14.12
CA VAL A 785 5.34 -20.95 -13.19
C VAL A 785 5.23 -20.27 -11.83
N VAL A 786 4.09 -20.43 -11.16
CA VAL A 786 3.88 -19.97 -9.78
C VAL A 786 4.27 -21.12 -8.85
N CYS A 787 5.15 -20.87 -7.89
CA CYS A 787 5.69 -21.91 -7.04
C CYS A 787 6.13 -21.40 -5.65
N ASP A 788 6.15 -22.31 -4.68
CA ASP A 788 6.72 -22.07 -3.36
C ASP A 788 8.20 -22.47 -3.35
N VAL A 789 9.08 -21.55 -2.98
CA VAL A 789 10.53 -21.80 -2.82
C VAL A 789 10.77 -22.21 -1.38
N VAL A 790 11.18 -23.46 -1.18
CA VAL A 790 11.28 -24.12 0.14
C VAL A 790 12.68 -24.64 0.40
N GLY A 791 13.08 -24.64 1.66
CA GLY A 791 14.39 -25.11 2.08
C GLY A 791 14.43 -26.57 2.52
N PRO A 792 15.62 -27.07 2.93
CA PRO A 792 15.84 -28.45 3.33
C PRO A 792 15.79 -28.69 4.86
N ILE A 793 15.29 -27.75 5.65
CA ILE A 793 15.14 -27.83 7.10
C ILE A 793 13.81 -28.53 7.43
N CYS A 794 13.83 -29.38 8.46
CA CYS A 794 12.68 -30.20 8.87
C CYS A 794 11.63 -29.41 9.66
N GLU A 795 11.33 -28.18 9.24
CA GLU A 795 10.38 -27.29 9.90
C GLU A 795 9.34 -26.79 8.90
N SER A 796 8.07 -26.80 9.29
CA SER A 796 6.97 -26.30 8.43
C SER A 796 7.12 -24.82 8.06
N ALA A 797 7.90 -24.07 8.83
CA ALA A 797 8.21 -22.67 8.57
C ALA A 797 9.34 -22.47 7.54
N ASP A 798 10.01 -23.53 7.07
CA ASP A 798 11.15 -23.45 6.14
C ASP A 798 10.74 -23.14 4.69
N VAL A 799 10.17 -21.96 4.52
CA VAL A 799 9.68 -21.44 3.25
C VAL A 799 10.34 -20.08 3.01
N LEU A 800 11.21 -20.01 2.01
CA LEU A 800 11.92 -18.79 1.62
C LEU A 800 11.04 -17.83 0.81
N GLY A 801 10.03 -18.36 0.13
CA GLY A 801 9.07 -17.56 -0.60
C GLY A 801 7.85 -18.35 -1.03
N ARG A 802 6.65 -17.80 -0.80
CA ARG A 802 5.39 -18.36 -1.29
C ARG A 802 4.95 -17.65 -2.58
N ASP A 803 4.29 -18.38 -3.48
CA ASP A 803 3.77 -17.89 -4.77
C ASP A 803 4.76 -17.07 -5.59
N ARG A 804 6.00 -17.54 -5.71
CA ARG A 804 6.97 -16.90 -6.57
C ARG A 804 6.65 -17.24 -8.02
N THR A 805 6.41 -16.22 -8.82
CA THR A 805 6.41 -16.34 -10.28
C THR A 805 7.85 -16.44 -10.75
N LEU A 806 8.29 -17.64 -11.14
CA LEU A 806 9.63 -17.91 -11.66
C LEU A 806 9.52 -18.41 -13.09
N THR A 807 10.51 -18.09 -13.92
CA THR A 807 10.74 -18.83 -15.17
C THR A 807 10.93 -20.30 -14.83
N ASP A 808 10.25 -21.19 -15.57
CA ASP A 808 10.10 -22.63 -15.29
C ASP A 808 11.38 -23.24 -14.71
N PRO A 809 11.42 -23.45 -13.38
CA PRO A 809 12.64 -23.84 -12.69
C PRO A 809 12.94 -25.31 -12.95
N GLN A 810 14.22 -25.65 -13.07
CA GLN A 810 14.66 -27.05 -13.11
C GLN A 810 15.78 -27.30 -12.11
N GLU A 811 16.01 -28.57 -11.79
CA GLU A 811 17.16 -28.99 -11.00
C GLU A 811 18.46 -28.41 -11.58
N GLY A 812 19.32 -27.92 -10.68
CA GLY A 812 20.59 -27.28 -11.04
C GLY A 812 20.49 -25.79 -11.38
N ASP A 813 19.29 -25.22 -11.56
CA ASP A 813 19.14 -23.78 -11.70
C ASP A 813 19.64 -23.02 -10.48
N VAL A 814 20.22 -21.86 -10.71
CA VAL A 814 20.61 -20.92 -9.66
C VAL A 814 19.49 -19.91 -9.52
N LEU A 815 18.90 -19.83 -8.33
CA LEU A 815 17.98 -18.77 -7.96
C LEU A 815 18.73 -17.69 -7.19
N LEU A 816 18.36 -16.44 -7.44
CA LEU A 816 18.81 -15.28 -6.69
C LEU A 816 17.67 -14.80 -5.79
N ILE A 817 17.95 -14.73 -4.49
CA ILE A 817 17.07 -14.14 -3.48
C ILE A 817 17.63 -12.76 -3.12
N GLY A 818 17.01 -11.70 -3.63
CA GLY A 818 17.48 -10.32 -3.47
C GLY A 818 17.10 -9.70 -2.12
N LEU A 819 17.51 -8.45 -1.91
CA LEU A 819 17.30 -7.70 -0.64
C LEU A 819 17.82 -8.42 0.61
N ALA A 820 18.82 -9.29 0.42
CA ALA A 820 19.35 -10.18 1.44
C ALA A 820 20.67 -9.67 2.04
N GLY A 821 21.13 -8.48 1.64
CA GLY A 821 22.36 -7.90 2.16
C GLY A 821 22.27 -7.41 3.61
N ALA A 822 21.06 -7.18 4.13
CA ALA A 822 20.84 -6.85 5.53
C ALA A 822 20.17 -8.01 6.28
N TYR A 823 20.73 -8.38 7.44
CA TYR A 823 20.22 -9.42 8.34
C TYR A 823 20.03 -10.80 7.68
N GLY A 824 20.74 -11.03 6.57
CA GLY A 824 20.85 -12.34 5.93
C GLY A 824 21.89 -13.18 6.65
N LEU A 825 23.13 -13.13 6.18
CA LEU A 825 24.26 -13.84 6.78
C LEU A 825 24.42 -13.58 8.28
N ALA A 826 24.12 -12.37 8.74
CA ALA A 826 24.19 -11.99 10.16
C ALA A 826 23.29 -12.84 11.07
N MET A 827 22.20 -13.40 10.53
CA MET A 827 21.26 -14.26 11.26
C MET A 827 21.36 -15.73 10.82
N ALA A 828 22.34 -16.09 10.00
CA ALA A 828 22.55 -17.47 9.59
C ALA A 828 23.02 -18.32 10.77
N SER A 829 22.63 -19.58 10.79
CA SER A 829 22.94 -20.52 11.88
C SER A 829 23.30 -21.89 11.34
N THR A 830 23.89 -22.70 12.22
CA THR A 830 24.20 -24.11 11.96
C THR A 830 23.05 -25.04 12.36
N TYR A 831 21.81 -24.53 12.42
CA TYR A 831 20.63 -25.33 12.73
C TYR A 831 20.52 -26.54 11.77
N ASN A 832 20.13 -27.70 12.31
CA ASN A 832 20.25 -29.02 11.65
C ASN A 832 21.67 -29.37 11.18
N SER A 833 22.69 -28.89 11.89
CA SER A 833 24.12 -29.11 11.60
C SER A 833 24.52 -28.73 10.17
N ARG A 834 23.80 -27.79 9.55
CA ARG A 834 24.12 -27.26 8.22
C ARG A 834 25.27 -26.26 8.33
N ALA A 835 26.12 -26.20 7.31
CA ALA A 835 27.19 -25.20 7.26
C ALA A 835 26.63 -23.78 7.09
N LEU A 836 27.35 -22.79 7.61
CA LEU A 836 27.05 -21.39 7.31
C LEU A 836 27.29 -21.09 5.83
N PRO A 837 26.46 -20.27 5.16
CA PRO A 837 26.72 -19.84 3.81
C PRO A 837 28.02 -19.04 3.73
N ARG A 838 28.78 -19.23 2.65
CA ARG A 838 29.94 -18.38 2.36
C ARG A 838 29.49 -17.01 1.84
N SER A 839 30.37 -16.01 1.88
CA SER A 839 30.15 -14.70 1.27
C SER A 839 31.18 -14.39 0.17
N VAL A 840 30.75 -13.68 -0.86
CA VAL A 840 31.59 -13.15 -1.94
C VAL A 840 31.26 -11.68 -2.13
N VAL A 841 32.29 -10.84 -2.25
CA VAL A 841 32.15 -9.40 -2.39
C VAL A 841 32.67 -8.96 -3.75
N PHE A 842 31.86 -8.21 -4.48
CA PHE A 842 32.17 -7.67 -5.81
C PHE A 842 32.53 -6.18 -5.67
N GLY A 843 33.71 -5.82 -6.20
CA GLY A 843 34.30 -4.47 -6.13
C GLY A 843 33.72 -3.45 -7.08
#